data_AF-A0A2R3MXI8-F1
#
_entry.id   AF-A0A2R3MXI8-F1
#
_cell.length_a   1.000
_cell.length_b   1.000
_cell.length_c   1.000
_cell.angle_alpha   90.00
_cell.angle_beta   90.00
_cell.angle_gamma   90.00
#
_symmetry.space_group_name_H-M   'P 1'
#
loop_
_entity.id
_entity.type
_entity.pdbx_description
1 polymer ?
#
loop_
_entity_poly.entity_id
_entity_poly.type
_entity_poly.pdbx_seq_one_letter_code
_entity_poly.pdbx_strand_id
1 'polypeptide(L)'
;MRKEKLIKIGAVAAGLLMLVLWALTGGREMGLDAGLLPGQPEILFFEETPSPVLVAAKKAFPGYKIRRRPERHLSHFLEGGEIVLAYDVQALPLIRAGAEFYFYPLYNDAVILVTNQGQLAEPVRSWRDVAVGRTAVSLPERSPEQAYIWRAIAYGLTGSFDRLAAQSYLSGIYESDRLFWDNIIAPVQITLYSNYLYTLQRREMKPVFPEEGTLVFQVGLFSRHPLEAGEVAAIRQIYKDLNYLSPEKNFQTENVAALFAASRLEEFYDFGEINVPLERGVRKNHRYAPITGWEHQTAAAVIIILTIFWINRVNRTVIHMGVRRGLVLNGLLVIGWISVGIFKYSFYGGADYIRALWYSYYLFILALPPAGIFIALNLDQYDKTVFPLRLLAICAVSGLLLLLVLTNDLHQQFFRFLSSDRSLWYKRYKHNWGYYSAALWVLLTQAGMWLYLARKSWDAPNRKMAVLPVLVLILGVAYSACYNLKIPFFREISLALGMGSIILLFWTALLKSGLIPSNRGYHELFEHSLLDMRILDRAGQLQFRSAGAETSEEPPVFPPERDWSESQEPAFVAAADSLLWSTAIRGGRIVTRENIRELSSLKQNLERVTRELEEENLILSKKEQVESRLIFVREQNELTEEVNRLVEDKINKMTVLLQEMKACPPLGEKGLIQLQRLAIYCKRRCELLIKSKQQGLCPPADLSRLIDEINLGTFSGYQFFCGLEAGIPFPAAAQVYELCHLFYEWALTEDITTMTIRLFQEKDELFLYFLIESDNSSQRQSLQTKLNMVPDVNYKELGDAFSVLLRVREGML
;
A
#
# COMPACT_ATOMS: atom_id res chain seq x y z
N MET A 1 -7.27 13.95 -7.51
CA MET A 1 -5.89 14.18 -7.01
C MET A 1 -5.04 12.95 -6.62
N ARG A 2 -5.57 11.72 -6.43
CA ARG A 2 -4.75 10.52 -6.05
C ARG A 2 -4.36 9.55 -7.19
N LYS A 3 -4.92 9.71 -8.40
CA LYS A 3 -4.58 8.88 -9.58
C LYS A 3 -3.38 9.40 -10.40
N GLU A 4 -3.13 10.71 -10.42
CA GLU A 4 -2.10 11.33 -11.27
C GLU A 4 -0.65 11.05 -10.85
N LYS A 5 -0.38 10.84 -9.55
CA LYS A 5 0.99 10.56 -9.07
C LYS A 5 1.47 9.13 -9.39
N LEU A 6 0.57 8.17 -9.57
CA LEU A 6 0.91 6.78 -9.91
C LEU A 6 1.02 6.54 -11.43
N ILE A 7 0.23 7.27 -12.23
CA ILE A 7 0.43 7.34 -13.68
C ILE A 7 1.83 7.88 -13.96
N LYS A 8 2.38 8.80 -13.15
CA LYS A 8 3.75 9.30 -13.33
C LYS A 8 4.84 8.24 -13.12
N ILE A 9 4.69 7.22 -12.28
CA ILE A 9 5.74 6.18 -12.11
C ILE A 9 5.65 5.12 -13.21
N GLY A 10 4.42 4.71 -13.55
CA GLY A 10 4.17 3.85 -14.71
C GLY A 10 4.53 4.53 -16.04
N ALA A 11 4.32 5.85 -16.14
CA ALA A 11 4.71 6.68 -17.29
C ALA A 11 6.19 7.10 -17.25
N VAL A 12 6.88 7.01 -16.12
CA VAL A 12 8.35 7.12 -16.07
C VAL A 12 8.97 5.80 -16.49
N ALA A 13 8.43 4.64 -16.10
CA ALA A 13 8.90 3.34 -16.58
C ALA A 13 8.53 3.10 -18.05
N ALA A 14 7.30 3.42 -18.47
CA ALA A 14 6.87 3.41 -19.87
C ALA A 14 7.49 4.56 -20.65
N GLY A 15 7.82 5.69 -20.01
CA GLY A 15 8.55 6.81 -20.59
C GLY A 15 10.03 6.51 -20.77
N LEU A 16 10.65 5.72 -19.88
CA LEU A 16 11.99 5.14 -20.04
C LEU A 16 11.97 4.01 -21.08
N LEU A 17 10.92 3.19 -21.12
CA LEU A 17 10.73 2.18 -22.16
C LEU A 17 10.49 2.84 -23.52
N MET A 18 9.75 3.95 -23.57
CA MET A 18 9.53 4.79 -24.74
C MET A 18 10.75 5.62 -25.08
N LEU A 19 11.59 6.05 -24.13
CA LEU A 19 12.88 6.70 -24.39
C LEU A 19 13.90 5.70 -24.91
N VAL A 20 13.87 4.45 -24.44
CA VAL A 20 14.65 3.34 -24.97
C VAL A 20 14.12 2.95 -26.35
N LEU A 21 12.81 2.83 -26.53
CA LEU A 21 12.17 2.59 -27.83
C LEU A 21 12.35 3.77 -28.79
N TRP A 22 12.38 5.01 -28.33
CA TRP A 22 12.62 6.23 -29.11
C TRP A 22 14.10 6.46 -29.39
N ALA A 23 15.00 6.00 -28.51
CA ALA A 23 16.43 5.86 -28.83
C ALA A 23 16.68 4.68 -29.81
N LEU A 24 15.79 3.68 -29.84
CA LEU A 24 15.81 2.56 -30.79
C LEU A 24 15.14 2.89 -32.13
N THR A 25 14.09 3.73 -32.17
CA THR A 25 13.41 4.18 -33.40
C THR A 25 13.98 5.49 -33.94
N GLY A 26 14.59 6.31 -33.09
CA GLY A 26 15.38 7.49 -33.46
C GLY A 26 16.70 7.16 -34.18
N GLY A 27 17.00 5.87 -34.37
CA GLY A 27 18.03 5.38 -35.30
C GLY A 27 17.49 5.01 -36.68
N ARG A 28 16.22 5.29 -36.98
CA ARG A 28 15.58 4.97 -38.26
C ARG A 28 14.73 6.11 -38.81
N GLU A 29 15.32 7.30 -38.81
CA GLU A 29 15.01 8.35 -39.81
C GLU A 29 16.20 9.31 -39.91
N MET A 30 17.38 8.73 -40.07
CA MET A 30 18.53 9.37 -40.70
C MET A 30 19.24 8.28 -41.50
N GLY A 31 18.59 7.86 -42.58
CA GLY A 31 19.31 7.74 -43.84
C GLY A 31 19.78 9.14 -44.22
N LEU A 32 20.68 9.71 -43.43
CA LEU A 32 21.62 10.66 -43.97
C LEU A 32 22.50 9.80 -44.86
N ASP A 33 22.38 10.05 -46.15
CA ASP A 33 23.51 10.06 -47.06
C ASP A 33 24.71 10.70 -46.33
N ALA A 34 25.41 9.90 -45.53
CA ALA A 34 26.80 10.15 -45.27
C ALA A 34 27.45 9.79 -46.60
N GLY A 35 27.45 10.77 -47.51
CA GLY A 35 28.37 10.79 -48.62
C GLY A 35 29.74 10.52 -48.04
N LEU A 36 30.17 9.26 -48.14
CA LEU A 36 31.58 8.92 -48.18
C LEU A 36 32.10 9.74 -49.35
N LEU A 37 32.70 10.89 -49.03
CA LEU A 37 33.70 11.54 -49.88
C LEU A 37 34.46 10.41 -50.55
N PRO A 38 34.56 10.35 -51.90
CA PRO A 38 35.15 9.21 -52.56
C PRO A 38 36.59 9.08 -52.07
N GLY A 39 36.79 8.16 -51.13
CA GLY A 39 38.11 7.68 -50.79
C GLY A 39 38.70 7.12 -52.07
N GLN A 40 40.02 7.19 -52.22
CA GLN A 40 40.69 6.51 -53.33
C GLN A 40 40.14 5.09 -53.48
N PRO A 41 39.90 4.62 -54.71
CA PRO A 41 39.38 3.29 -54.94
C PRO A 41 40.35 2.26 -54.33
N GLU A 42 39.81 1.27 -53.61
CA GLU A 42 40.60 0.33 -52.80
C GLU A 42 40.43 -1.11 -53.30
N ILE A 43 41.55 -1.87 -53.29
CA ILE A 43 41.55 -3.32 -53.50
C ILE A 43 41.89 -4.00 -52.18
N LEU A 44 40.95 -4.82 -51.69
CA LEU A 44 41.13 -5.58 -50.46
C LEU A 44 41.61 -7.01 -50.75
N PHE A 45 42.78 -7.34 -50.20
CA PHE A 45 43.39 -8.67 -50.25
C PHE A 45 43.33 -9.36 -48.88
N PHE A 46 43.32 -10.70 -48.87
CA PHE A 46 43.32 -11.46 -47.61
C PHE A 46 44.61 -11.16 -46.84
N GLU A 47 44.55 -11.21 -45.51
CA GLU A 47 45.74 -11.02 -44.66
C GLU A 47 46.91 -11.91 -45.07
N GLU A 48 46.60 -13.14 -45.49
CA GLU A 48 47.55 -14.19 -45.89
C GLU A 48 48.11 -14.00 -47.32
N THR A 49 47.73 -12.93 -48.00
CA THR A 49 48.20 -12.64 -49.37
C THR A 49 49.71 -12.32 -49.37
N PRO A 50 50.54 -13.05 -50.13
CA PRO A 50 51.98 -12.82 -50.19
C PRO A 50 52.36 -11.40 -50.61
N SER A 51 53.43 -10.85 -50.03
CA SER A 51 53.90 -9.50 -50.36
C SER A 51 54.25 -9.29 -51.85
N PRO A 52 54.84 -10.25 -52.57
CA PRO A 52 55.08 -10.11 -54.02
C PRO A 52 53.80 -9.89 -54.83
N VAL A 53 52.69 -10.52 -54.43
CA VAL A 53 51.38 -10.34 -55.07
C VAL A 53 50.87 -8.92 -54.88
N LEU A 54 51.03 -8.34 -53.68
CA LEU A 54 50.61 -6.96 -53.43
C LEU A 54 51.43 -5.95 -54.24
N VAL A 55 52.72 -6.21 -54.43
CA VAL A 55 53.58 -5.38 -55.28
C VAL A 55 53.14 -5.47 -56.74
N ALA A 56 52.84 -6.67 -57.23
CA ALA A 56 52.32 -6.88 -58.57
C ALA A 56 50.95 -6.21 -58.76
N ALA A 57 50.04 -6.34 -57.79
CA ALA A 57 48.76 -5.65 -57.79
C ALA A 57 48.92 -4.13 -57.79
N LYS A 58 49.90 -3.57 -57.07
CA LYS A 58 50.15 -2.12 -57.05
C LYS A 58 50.65 -1.61 -58.40
N LYS A 59 51.42 -2.43 -59.10
CA LYS A 59 51.91 -2.14 -60.44
C LYS A 59 50.79 -2.28 -61.48
N ALA A 60 49.93 -3.28 -61.34
CA ALA A 60 48.80 -3.51 -62.22
C ALA A 60 47.70 -2.46 -62.05
N PHE A 61 47.46 -1.99 -60.82
CA PHE A 61 46.39 -1.05 -60.47
C PHE A 61 46.94 0.23 -59.81
N PRO A 62 47.63 1.13 -60.54
CA PRO A 62 48.32 2.29 -59.96
C PRO A 62 47.39 3.34 -59.34
N GLY A 63 46.13 3.38 -59.74
CA GLY A 63 45.10 4.27 -59.20
C GLY A 63 44.44 3.77 -57.91
N TYR A 64 44.70 2.52 -57.52
CA TYR A 64 44.03 1.88 -56.39
C TYR A 64 44.94 1.80 -55.16
N LYS A 65 44.33 1.98 -53.98
CA LYS A 65 44.99 1.73 -52.71
C LYS A 65 44.81 0.28 -52.29
N ILE A 66 45.92 -0.44 -52.11
CA ILE A 66 45.92 -1.86 -51.77
C ILE A 66 46.05 -2.03 -50.26
N ARG A 67 45.15 -2.83 -49.67
CA ARG A 67 45.18 -3.15 -48.24
C ARG A 67 44.98 -4.64 -47.98
N ARG A 68 45.63 -5.14 -46.93
CA ARG A 68 45.31 -6.42 -46.30
C ARG A 68 44.24 -6.19 -45.24
N ARG A 69 43.24 -7.06 -45.16
CA ARG A 69 42.30 -7.11 -44.04
C ARG A 69 42.14 -8.55 -43.53
N PRO A 70 42.04 -8.73 -42.21
CA PRO A 70 41.83 -10.05 -41.62
C PRO A 70 40.43 -10.61 -41.90
N GLU A 71 39.35 -9.79 -41.95
CA GLU A 71 37.99 -10.32 -42.12
C GLU A 71 36.99 -9.38 -42.84
N ARG A 72 35.95 -10.01 -43.43
CA ARG A 72 34.75 -9.51 -44.14
C ARG A 72 34.97 -8.60 -45.36
N HIS A 73 35.55 -9.17 -46.41
CA HIS A 73 35.68 -8.49 -47.70
C HIS A 73 34.35 -8.31 -48.44
N LEU A 74 33.46 -9.29 -48.35
CA LEU A 74 32.18 -9.24 -49.06
C LEU A 74 31.25 -8.17 -48.50
N SER A 75 31.22 -7.95 -47.18
CA SER A 75 30.42 -6.87 -46.60
C SER A 75 30.93 -5.50 -47.06
N HIS A 76 32.24 -5.30 -47.11
CA HIS A 76 32.84 -4.08 -47.65
C HIS A 76 32.47 -3.87 -49.13
N PHE A 77 32.46 -4.92 -49.93
CA PHE A 77 32.00 -4.85 -51.33
C PHE A 77 30.52 -4.46 -51.44
N LEU A 78 29.66 -5.02 -50.58
CA LEU A 78 28.23 -4.70 -50.51
C LEU A 78 27.98 -3.27 -49.98
N GLU A 79 28.82 -2.76 -49.09
CA GLU A 79 28.79 -1.39 -48.55
C GLU A 79 29.28 -0.32 -49.55
N GLY A 80 29.77 -0.72 -50.73
CA GLY A 80 30.19 0.20 -51.79
C GLY A 80 31.64 0.05 -52.26
N GLY A 81 32.39 -0.93 -51.75
CA GLY A 81 33.75 -1.22 -52.24
C GLY A 81 33.79 -1.68 -53.70
N GLU A 82 34.86 -1.33 -54.41
CA GLU A 82 35.00 -1.56 -55.85
C GLU A 82 35.54 -2.96 -56.19
N ILE A 83 36.66 -3.36 -55.57
CA ILE A 83 37.33 -4.64 -55.85
C ILE A 83 37.74 -5.34 -54.55
N VAL A 84 37.37 -6.61 -54.42
CA VAL A 84 37.77 -7.43 -53.28
C VAL A 84 38.21 -8.82 -53.72
N LEU A 85 39.15 -9.41 -52.97
CA LEU A 85 39.47 -10.82 -53.12
C LEU A 85 38.36 -11.68 -52.46
N ALA A 86 37.76 -12.57 -53.24
CA ALA A 86 36.65 -13.43 -52.81
C ALA A 86 36.79 -14.85 -53.36
N TYR A 87 36.09 -15.79 -52.72
CA TYR A 87 35.92 -17.15 -53.23
C TYR A 87 34.77 -17.18 -54.26
N ASP A 88 34.86 -18.05 -55.25
CA ASP A 88 33.81 -18.31 -56.26
C ASP A 88 32.45 -18.59 -55.65
N VAL A 89 32.40 -19.41 -54.60
CA VAL A 89 31.17 -19.69 -53.85
C VAL A 89 30.56 -18.43 -53.27
N GLN A 90 31.32 -17.39 -52.96
CA GLN A 90 30.80 -16.10 -52.49
C GLN A 90 30.40 -15.15 -53.63
N ALA A 91 31.14 -15.16 -54.74
CA ALA A 91 30.98 -14.22 -55.85
C ALA A 91 29.88 -14.65 -56.85
N LEU A 92 29.86 -15.92 -57.24
CA LEU A 92 28.94 -16.45 -58.25
C LEU A 92 27.45 -16.30 -57.91
N PRO A 93 26.98 -16.46 -56.66
CA PRO A 93 25.57 -16.23 -56.32
C PRO A 93 25.14 -14.80 -56.61
N LEU A 94 26.00 -13.81 -56.35
CA LEU A 94 25.70 -12.40 -56.60
C LEU A 94 25.63 -12.10 -58.10
N ILE A 95 26.49 -12.73 -58.90
CA ILE A 95 26.46 -12.64 -60.36
C ILE A 95 25.18 -13.30 -60.91
N ARG A 96 24.84 -14.51 -60.41
CA ARG A 96 23.62 -15.23 -60.81
C ARG A 96 22.33 -14.53 -60.38
N ALA A 97 22.36 -13.72 -59.32
CA ALA A 97 21.24 -12.90 -58.86
C ALA A 97 20.95 -11.67 -59.75
N GLY A 98 21.67 -11.51 -60.87
CA GLY A 98 21.40 -10.47 -61.88
C GLY A 98 22.16 -9.16 -61.66
N ALA A 99 23.17 -9.13 -60.78
CA ALA A 99 24.02 -7.96 -60.62
C ALA A 99 25.16 -7.95 -61.65
N GLU A 100 25.47 -6.78 -62.22
CA GLU A 100 26.61 -6.58 -63.14
C GLU A 100 27.95 -6.60 -62.39
N PHE A 101 28.31 -7.77 -61.85
CA PHE A 101 29.60 -7.99 -61.20
C PHE A 101 30.46 -8.97 -62.00
N TYR A 102 31.77 -8.82 -61.87
CA TYR A 102 32.76 -9.59 -62.61
C TYR A 102 33.65 -10.34 -61.64
N PHE A 103 33.87 -11.64 -61.90
CA PHE A 103 34.76 -12.48 -61.11
C PHE A 103 35.91 -13.00 -61.97
N TYR A 104 37.14 -12.72 -61.52
CA TYR A 104 38.37 -13.06 -62.23
C TYR A 104 39.22 -14.03 -61.39
N PRO A 105 39.19 -15.36 -61.69
CA PRO A 105 39.97 -16.35 -60.97
C PRO A 105 41.48 -16.08 -61.04
N LEU A 106 42.15 -16.11 -59.90
CA LEU A 106 43.60 -15.95 -59.77
C LEU A 106 44.29 -17.27 -59.45
N TYR A 107 43.73 -18.07 -58.54
CA TYR A 107 44.25 -19.39 -58.18
C TYR A 107 43.13 -20.31 -57.69
N ASN A 108 43.41 -21.62 -57.68
CA ASN A 108 42.57 -22.62 -57.05
C ASN A 108 43.07 -22.86 -55.62
N ASP A 109 42.15 -23.03 -54.68
CA ASP A 109 42.44 -23.34 -53.29
C ASP A 109 41.70 -24.60 -52.89
N ALA A 110 42.41 -25.58 -52.35
CA ALA A 110 41.87 -26.89 -52.03
C ALA A 110 41.96 -27.15 -50.53
N VAL A 111 40.96 -27.82 -49.98
CA VAL A 111 41.07 -28.33 -48.60
C VAL A 111 41.99 -29.55 -48.62
N ILE A 112 43.02 -29.55 -47.78
CA ILE A 112 44.05 -30.59 -47.73
C ILE A 112 44.33 -31.04 -46.30
N LEU A 113 44.98 -32.20 -46.20
CA LEU A 113 45.63 -32.66 -44.98
C LEU A 113 47.11 -32.25 -45.05
N VAL A 114 47.64 -31.65 -44.00
CA VAL A 114 49.07 -31.33 -43.90
C VAL A 114 49.66 -32.16 -42.78
N THR A 115 50.69 -32.93 -43.09
CA THR A 115 51.21 -33.98 -42.20
C THR A 115 52.69 -33.78 -41.90
N ASN A 116 53.09 -33.97 -40.64
CA ASN A 116 54.49 -34.09 -40.25
C ASN A 116 54.90 -35.57 -40.32
N GLN A 117 55.53 -35.98 -41.43
CA GLN A 117 55.92 -37.38 -41.63
C GLN A 117 56.90 -37.89 -40.57
N GLY A 118 57.67 -37.02 -39.89
CA GLY A 118 58.59 -37.41 -38.83
C GLY A 118 57.92 -37.66 -37.47
N GLN A 119 56.68 -37.23 -37.27
CA GLN A 119 55.93 -37.36 -36.01
C GLN A 119 54.75 -38.35 -36.10
N LEU A 120 54.55 -38.95 -37.27
CA LEU A 120 53.46 -39.87 -37.54
C LEU A 120 53.93 -41.32 -37.44
N ALA A 121 53.23 -42.12 -36.64
CA ALA A 121 53.46 -43.57 -36.57
C ALA A 121 52.90 -44.32 -37.80
N GLU A 122 51.83 -43.78 -38.39
CA GLU A 122 51.14 -44.34 -39.57
C GLU A 122 50.95 -43.24 -40.62
N PRO A 123 51.07 -43.55 -41.93
CA PRO A 123 50.87 -42.57 -42.98
C PRO A 123 49.40 -42.16 -43.08
N VAL A 124 49.15 -40.85 -43.02
CA VAL A 124 47.80 -40.29 -43.20
C VAL A 124 47.62 -39.88 -44.66
N ARG A 125 46.71 -40.56 -45.37
CA ARG A 125 46.39 -40.31 -46.80
C ARG A 125 44.93 -39.92 -47.03
N SER A 126 44.06 -40.30 -46.10
CA SER A 126 42.62 -40.25 -46.27
C SER A 126 41.94 -39.54 -45.09
N TRP A 127 40.69 -39.10 -45.25
CA TRP A 127 39.89 -38.60 -44.13
C TRP A 127 39.70 -39.70 -43.08
N ARG A 128 39.51 -40.96 -43.50
CA ARG A 128 39.33 -42.08 -42.58
C ARG A 128 40.58 -42.37 -41.74
N ASP A 129 41.78 -42.17 -42.29
CA ASP A 129 43.04 -42.37 -41.57
C ASP A 129 43.16 -41.36 -40.41
N VAL A 130 42.69 -40.14 -40.60
CA VAL A 130 42.67 -39.10 -39.57
C VAL A 130 41.69 -39.48 -38.44
N ALA A 131 40.55 -40.09 -38.77
CA ALA A 131 39.60 -40.58 -37.78
C ALA A 131 40.15 -41.74 -36.95
N VAL A 132 40.80 -42.72 -37.57
CA VAL A 132 41.31 -43.94 -36.90
C VAL A 132 42.65 -43.68 -36.19
N GLY A 133 43.45 -42.73 -36.67
CA GLY A 133 44.76 -42.41 -36.15
C GLY A 133 44.76 -41.97 -34.67
N ARG A 134 45.95 -41.96 -34.07
CA ARG A 134 46.14 -41.56 -32.65
C ARG A 134 46.74 -40.17 -32.46
N THR A 135 47.02 -39.46 -33.54
CA THR A 135 47.72 -38.18 -33.48
C THR A 135 46.78 -37.01 -33.29
N ALA A 136 47.31 -35.93 -32.71
CA ALA A 136 46.61 -34.66 -32.61
C ALA A 136 46.34 -34.06 -34.00
N VAL A 137 45.12 -33.54 -34.17
CA VAL A 137 44.61 -32.95 -35.40
C VAL A 137 44.23 -31.50 -35.10
N SER A 138 44.70 -30.55 -35.91
CA SER A 138 44.31 -29.15 -35.78
C SER A 138 43.47 -28.67 -36.95
N LEU A 139 42.46 -27.85 -36.65
CA LEU A 139 41.68 -27.08 -37.62
C LEU A 139 41.86 -25.57 -37.38
N PRO A 140 41.66 -24.72 -38.40
CA PRO A 140 41.55 -23.28 -38.18
C PRO A 140 40.27 -22.95 -37.41
N GLU A 141 40.34 -21.92 -36.54
CA GLU A 141 39.18 -21.37 -35.85
C GLU A 141 38.46 -20.27 -36.67
N ARG A 142 39.09 -19.79 -37.74
CA ARG A 142 38.60 -18.66 -38.55
C ARG A 142 37.43 -19.03 -39.45
N SER A 143 36.46 -18.12 -39.55
CA SER A 143 35.39 -18.16 -40.55
C SER A 143 35.74 -17.24 -41.73
N PRO A 144 35.52 -17.64 -43.00
CA PRO A 144 34.70 -18.76 -43.47
C PRO A 144 35.46 -20.10 -43.66
N GLU A 145 36.78 -20.14 -43.45
CA GLU A 145 37.62 -21.32 -43.72
C GLU A 145 37.13 -22.58 -43.02
N GLN A 146 36.76 -22.46 -41.75
CA GLN A 146 36.21 -23.57 -40.97
C GLN A 146 34.94 -24.16 -41.61
N ALA A 147 34.10 -23.30 -42.21
CA ALA A 147 32.88 -23.71 -42.89
C ALA A 147 33.16 -24.44 -44.21
N TYR A 148 34.25 -24.09 -44.89
CA TYR A 148 34.71 -24.77 -46.11
C TYR A 148 35.30 -26.15 -45.80
N ILE A 149 36.09 -26.24 -44.72
CA ILE A 149 36.68 -27.50 -44.27
C ILE A 149 35.60 -28.49 -43.85
N TRP A 150 34.58 -28.06 -43.10
CA TRP A 150 33.45 -28.92 -42.72
C TRP A 150 32.72 -29.52 -43.93
N ARG A 151 32.51 -28.70 -44.96
CA ARG A 151 31.88 -29.15 -46.20
C ARG A 151 32.79 -30.10 -46.99
N ALA A 152 34.10 -29.87 -46.98
CA ALA A 152 35.06 -30.77 -47.63
C ALA A 152 35.14 -32.13 -46.93
N ILE A 153 35.09 -32.15 -45.60
CA ILE A 153 35.00 -33.39 -44.83
C ILE A 153 33.68 -34.13 -45.15
N ALA A 154 32.55 -33.43 -45.17
CA ALA A 154 31.26 -34.03 -45.51
C ALA A 154 31.29 -34.70 -46.90
N TYR A 155 31.76 -33.94 -47.89
CA TYR A 155 31.90 -34.41 -49.26
C TYR A 155 32.87 -35.59 -49.37
N GLY A 156 34.05 -35.51 -48.77
CA GLY A 156 35.03 -36.59 -48.82
C GLY A 156 34.56 -37.87 -48.13
N LEU A 157 33.73 -37.78 -47.08
CA LEU A 157 33.24 -38.96 -46.37
C LEU A 157 32.05 -39.63 -47.05
N THR A 158 31.16 -38.86 -47.68
CA THR A 158 29.85 -39.34 -48.14
C THR A 158 29.58 -39.15 -49.63
N GLY A 159 30.41 -38.39 -50.34
CA GLY A 159 30.16 -37.95 -51.71
C GLY A 159 29.04 -36.89 -51.84
N SER A 160 28.46 -36.45 -50.73
CA SER A 160 27.42 -35.42 -50.64
C SER A 160 27.74 -34.43 -49.51
N PHE A 161 27.00 -33.32 -49.44
CA PHE A 161 27.17 -32.32 -48.39
C PHE A 161 26.38 -32.71 -47.11
N ASP A 162 26.59 -33.92 -46.58
CA ASP A 162 25.94 -34.36 -45.33
C ASP A 162 26.61 -33.74 -44.09
N ARG A 163 25.89 -32.81 -43.46
CA ARG A 163 26.32 -32.13 -42.23
C ARG A 163 26.48 -33.07 -41.04
N LEU A 164 25.62 -34.09 -40.89
CA LEU A 164 25.67 -35.00 -39.76
C LEU A 164 26.90 -35.90 -39.82
N ALA A 165 27.32 -36.29 -41.03
CA ALA A 165 28.55 -37.05 -41.24
C ALA A 165 29.79 -36.27 -40.79
N ALA A 166 29.94 -35.01 -41.23
CA ALA A 166 31.05 -34.16 -40.81
C ALA A 166 31.03 -33.86 -39.30
N GLN A 167 29.85 -33.62 -38.73
CA GLN A 167 29.70 -33.42 -37.29
C GLN A 167 30.12 -34.66 -36.49
N SER A 168 29.64 -35.84 -36.89
CA SER A 168 29.95 -37.11 -36.19
C SER A 168 31.43 -37.44 -36.28
N TYR A 169 32.05 -37.21 -37.44
CA TYR A 169 33.48 -37.38 -37.67
C TYR A 169 34.31 -36.48 -36.73
N LEU A 170 34.03 -35.18 -36.71
CA LEU A 170 34.78 -34.25 -35.85
C LEU A 170 34.50 -34.48 -34.37
N SER A 171 33.26 -34.83 -34.00
CA SER A 171 32.89 -35.17 -32.63
C SER A 171 33.67 -36.39 -32.14
N GLY A 172 33.81 -37.45 -32.95
CA GLY A 172 34.61 -38.62 -32.60
C GLY A 172 36.09 -38.31 -32.34
N ILE A 173 36.70 -37.43 -33.15
CA ILE A 173 38.09 -37.00 -32.94
C ILE A 173 38.22 -36.13 -31.68
N TYR A 174 37.24 -35.25 -31.43
CA TYR A 174 37.20 -34.41 -30.24
C TYR A 174 37.01 -35.22 -28.96
N GLU A 175 36.11 -36.20 -28.95
CA GLU A 175 35.90 -37.12 -27.82
C GLU A 175 37.12 -37.97 -27.49
N SER A 176 38.02 -38.15 -28.46
CA SER A 176 39.31 -38.83 -28.27
C SER A 176 40.42 -37.90 -27.76
N ASP A 177 40.12 -36.65 -27.38
CA ASP A 177 41.07 -35.60 -26.98
C ASP A 177 42.16 -35.29 -28.04
N ARG A 178 41.84 -35.51 -29.32
CA ARG A 178 42.78 -35.30 -30.44
C ARG A 178 42.52 -34.03 -31.24
N LEU A 179 41.34 -33.44 -31.14
CA LEU A 179 40.95 -32.30 -31.97
C LEU A 179 41.29 -30.97 -31.28
N PHE A 180 42.13 -30.16 -31.93
CA PHE A 180 42.54 -28.84 -31.47
C PHE A 180 42.21 -27.77 -32.52
N TRP A 181 42.21 -26.50 -32.09
CA TRP A 181 42.01 -25.34 -32.96
C TRP A 181 43.24 -24.45 -32.93
N ASP A 182 43.64 -23.94 -34.09
CA ASP A 182 44.81 -23.07 -34.30
C ASP A 182 46.12 -23.60 -33.65
N ASN A 183 46.21 -24.92 -33.44
CA ASN A 183 47.39 -25.56 -32.87
C ASN A 183 48.38 -25.93 -33.97
N ILE A 184 49.26 -24.99 -34.28
CA ILE A 184 50.25 -25.11 -35.37
C ILE A 184 51.32 -26.20 -35.09
N ILE A 185 51.35 -26.80 -33.89
CA ILE A 185 52.28 -27.87 -33.51
C ILE A 185 51.68 -29.26 -33.79
N ALA A 186 50.37 -29.36 -34.02
CA ALA A 186 49.72 -30.64 -34.27
C ALA A 186 50.33 -31.38 -35.49
N PRO A 187 50.64 -32.69 -35.39
CA PRO A 187 51.22 -33.47 -36.48
C PRO A 187 50.34 -33.55 -37.73
N VAL A 188 49.03 -33.44 -37.58
CA VAL A 188 48.06 -33.39 -38.68
C VAL A 188 47.31 -32.06 -38.61
N GLN A 189 47.25 -31.34 -39.72
CA GLN A 189 46.44 -30.13 -39.86
C GLN A 189 45.49 -30.25 -41.04
N ILE A 190 44.23 -29.88 -40.84
CA ILE A 190 43.25 -29.78 -41.91
C ILE A 190 43.13 -28.29 -42.24
N THR A 191 43.58 -27.88 -43.42
CA THR A 191 43.61 -26.46 -43.81
C THR A 191 43.44 -26.30 -45.33
N LEU A 192 43.39 -25.05 -45.78
CA LEU A 192 43.43 -24.70 -47.20
C LEU A 192 44.89 -24.72 -47.72
N TYR A 193 45.05 -25.07 -48.99
CA TYR A 193 46.37 -25.15 -49.64
C TYR A 193 47.08 -23.78 -49.64
N SER A 194 46.33 -22.69 -49.83
CA SER A 194 46.85 -21.32 -49.74
C SER A 194 47.47 -21.01 -48.36
N ASN A 195 46.80 -21.41 -47.28
CA ASN A 195 47.27 -21.22 -45.92
C ASN A 195 48.48 -22.12 -45.62
N TYR A 196 48.53 -23.36 -46.14
CA TYR A 196 49.73 -24.20 -46.08
C TYR A 196 50.96 -23.50 -46.67
N LEU A 197 50.86 -22.89 -47.87
CA LEU A 197 51.96 -22.15 -48.48
C LEU A 197 52.39 -20.94 -47.63
N TYR A 198 51.45 -20.28 -46.98
CA TYR A 198 51.72 -19.08 -46.19
C TYR A 198 52.34 -19.39 -44.81
N THR A 199 51.80 -20.37 -44.07
CA THR A 199 52.14 -20.61 -42.65
C THR A 199 52.94 -21.88 -42.38
N LEU A 200 52.66 -22.97 -43.10
CA LEU A 200 53.13 -24.31 -42.74
C LEU A 200 54.29 -24.83 -43.61
N GLN A 201 54.42 -24.36 -44.85
CA GLN A 201 55.45 -24.81 -45.80
C GLN A 201 56.89 -24.66 -45.27
N ARG A 202 57.09 -23.71 -44.34
CA ARG A 202 58.41 -23.45 -43.70
C ARG A 202 58.75 -24.43 -42.59
N ARG A 203 57.84 -25.34 -42.25
CA ARG A 203 58.00 -26.43 -41.27
C ARG A 203 58.05 -27.73 -42.08
N GLU A 204 58.63 -28.81 -41.56
CA GLU A 204 58.78 -30.12 -42.24
C GLU A 204 57.43 -30.86 -42.47
N MET A 205 56.43 -30.11 -42.91
CA MET A 205 55.04 -30.47 -43.11
C MET A 205 54.82 -30.67 -44.61
N LYS A 206 54.19 -31.78 -45.00
CA LYS A 206 53.88 -32.07 -46.41
C LYS A 206 52.37 -32.06 -46.65
N PRO A 207 51.91 -31.46 -47.76
CA PRO A 207 50.50 -31.45 -48.12
C PRO A 207 50.11 -32.79 -48.72
N VAL A 208 48.93 -33.27 -48.38
CA VAL A 208 48.33 -34.53 -48.81
C VAL A 208 46.88 -34.25 -49.20
N PHE A 209 46.52 -34.66 -50.42
CA PHE A 209 45.14 -34.59 -50.88
C PHE A 209 44.41 -35.87 -50.45
N PRO A 210 43.24 -35.76 -49.78
CA PRO A 210 42.48 -36.93 -49.35
C PRO A 210 42.07 -37.83 -50.52
N GLU A 211 42.32 -39.13 -50.40
CA GLU A 211 41.98 -40.14 -51.43
C GLU A 211 40.46 -40.24 -51.68
N GLU A 212 39.63 -40.08 -50.64
CA GLU A 212 38.17 -40.14 -50.78
C GLU A 212 37.57 -38.89 -51.44
N GLY A 213 38.37 -37.83 -51.55
CA GLY A 213 38.02 -36.61 -52.25
C GLY A 213 37.96 -35.35 -51.38
N THR A 214 38.00 -34.20 -52.04
CA THR A 214 38.04 -32.89 -51.37
C THR A 214 37.37 -31.80 -52.19
N LEU A 215 37.18 -30.63 -51.58
CA LEU A 215 36.66 -29.44 -52.26
C LEU A 215 37.78 -28.52 -52.72
N VAL A 216 37.56 -27.97 -53.91
CA VAL A 216 38.39 -26.94 -54.53
C VAL A 216 37.53 -25.70 -54.76
N PHE A 217 38.11 -24.54 -54.50
CA PHE A 217 37.50 -23.23 -54.67
C PHE A 217 38.36 -22.40 -55.60
N GLN A 218 37.74 -21.58 -56.44
CA GLN A 218 38.48 -20.54 -57.16
C GLN A 218 38.53 -19.28 -56.30
N VAL A 219 39.72 -18.73 -56.10
CA VAL A 219 39.92 -17.44 -55.43
C VAL A 219 40.29 -16.41 -56.48
N GLY A 220 39.59 -15.29 -56.49
CA GLY A 220 39.70 -14.31 -57.56
C GLY A 220 39.34 -12.89 -57.16
N LEU A 221 39.62 -11.94 -58.06
CA LEU A 221 39.19 -10.56 -57.92
C LEU A 221 37.71 -10.48 -58.27
N PHE A 222 36.90 -10.03 -57.31
CA PHE A 222 35.50 -9.72 -57.49
C PHE A 222 35.34 -8.21 -57.61
N SER A 223 34.83 -7.75 -58.75
CA SER A 223 34.84 -6.35 -59.17
C SER A 223 33.46 -5.88 -59.63
N ARG A 224 33.15 -4.60 -59.37
CA ARG A 224 31.97 -3.91 -59.92
C ARG A 224 32.13 -3.51 -61.39
N HIS A 225 33.36 -3.38 -61.84
CA HIS A 225 33.70 -2.96 -63.20
C HIS A 225 34.58 -4.00 -63.88
N PRO A 226 34.51 -4.12 -65.22
CA PRO A 226 35.39 -5.03 -65.93
C PRO A 226 36.86 -4.62 -65.75
N LEU A 227 37.71 -5.60 -65.46
CA LEU A 227 39.15 -5.44 -65.30
C LEU A 227 39.88 -5.86 -66.58
N GLU A 228 41.03 -5.23 -66.86
CA GLU A 228 41.82 -5.59 -68.04
C GLU A 228 42.46 -6.96 -67.88
N ALA A 229 42.37 -7.80 -68.93
CA ALA A 229 42.88 -9.17 -68.89
C ALA A 229 44.40 -9.25 -68.60
N GLY A 230 45.17 -8.26 -69.07
CA GLY A 230 46.62 -8.19 -68.84
C GLY A 230 46.99 -7.93 -67.38
N GLU A 231 46.25 -7.08 -66.69
CA GLU A 231 46.44 -6.76 -65.27
C GLU A 231 46.18 -7.98 -64.38
N VAL A 232 45.07 -8.70 -64.64
CA VAL A 232 44.71 -9.94 -63.94
C VAL A 232 45.74 -11.04 -64.22
N ALA A 233 46.19 -11.19 -65.48
CA ALA A 233 47.18 -12.20 -65.86
C ALA A 233 48.54 -11.97 -65.18
N ALA A 234 48.97 -10.72 -65.03
CA ALA A 234 50.20 -10.38 -64.31
C ALA A 234 50.16 -10.83 -62.85
N ILE A 235 49.02 -10.65 -62.16
CA ILE A 235 48.83 -11.12 -60.78
C ILE A 235 48.77 -12.65 -60.73
N ARG A 236 48.05 -13.29 -61.66
CA ARG A 236 47.94 -14.75 -61.78
C ARG A 236 49.31 -15.41 -61.97
N GLN A 237 50.19 -14.82 -62.77
CA GLN A 237 51.54 -15.34 -62.99
C GLN A 237 52.37 -15.35 -61.69
N ILE A 238 52.28 -14.30 -60.86
CA ILE A 238 52.99 -14.27 -59.57
C ILE A 238 52.49 -15.36 -58.62
N TYR A 239 51.18 -15.61 -58.58
CA TYR A 239 50.64 -16.74 -57.80
C TYR A 239 51.18 -18.08 -58.30
N LYS A 240 51.27 -18.27 -59.62
CA LYS A 240 51.85 -19.46 -60.24
C LYS A 240 53.33 -19.64 -59.88
N ASP A 241 54.11 -18.57 -59.91
CA ASP A 241 55.53 -18.58 -59.53
C ASP A 241 55.74 -18.91 -58.04
N LEU A 242 54.75 -18.59 -57.20
CA LEU A 242 54.72 -18.93 -55.76
C LEU A 242 54.14 -20.33 -55.47
N ASN A 243 53.97 -21.19 -56.47
CA ASN A 243 53.43 -22.55 -56.37
C ASN A 243 51.96 -22.65 -55.92
N TYR A 244 51.17 -21.57 -56.05
CA TYR A 244 49.71 -21.67 -55.91
C TYR A 244 49.13 -22.46 -57.09
N LEU A 245 47.99 -23.11 -56.85
CA LEU A 245 47.37 -23.97 -57.86
C LEU A 245 46.77 -23.10 -58.96
N SER A 246 47.17 -23.35 -60.21
CA SER A 246 46.70 -22.56 -61.36
C SER A 246 45.19 -22.78 -61.61
N PRO A 247 44.43 -21.73 -61.94
CA PRO A 247 43.00 -21.86 -62.25
C PRO A 247 42.73 -22.54 -63.60
N GLU A 248 43.73 -22.60 -64.49
CA GLU A 248 43.62 -23.15 -65.85
C GLU A 248 43.85 -24.68 -65.90
N LYS A 249 44.45 -25.26 -64.87
CA LYS A 249 44.60 -26.71 -64.78
C LYS A 249 43.27 -27.31 -64.32
N ASN A 250 42.70 -28.23 -65.11
CA ASN A 250 41.69 -29.15 -64.60
C ASN A 250 42.29 -29.86 -63.39
N PHE A 251 41.71 -29.65 -62.21
CA PHE A 251 42.13 -30.29 -60.96
C PHE A 251 41.71 -31.77 -60.92
N GLN A 252 41.88 -32.46 -62.04
CA GLN A 252 41.83 -33.90 -62.16
C GLN A 252 43.29 -34.35 -62.25
N THR A 253 43.98 -34.39 -61.11
CA THR A 253 45.17 -35.23 -61.04
C THR A 253 44.67 -36.67 -61.16
N GLU A 254 45.38 -37.53 -61.90
CA GLU A 254 44.95 -38.88 -62.30
C GLU A 254 44.49 -39.82 -61.16
N ASN A 255 44.58 -39.41 -59.88
CA ASN A 255 44.24 -40.20 -58.70
C ASN A 255 43.49 -39.44 -57.57
N VAL A 256 42.95 -38.23 -57.78
CA VAL A 256 42.29 -37.45 -56.68
C VAL A 256 40.86 -37.03 -57.06
N ALA A 257 39.88 -37.43 -56.25
CA ALA A 257 38.47 -37.05 -56.39
C ALA A 257 38.21 -35.61 -55.89
N ALA A 258 38.64 -34.60 -56.65
CA ALA A 258 38.44 -33.20 -56.30
C ALA A 258 37.18 -32.61 -56.97
N LEU A 259 36.30 -31.97 -56.19
CA LEU A 259 35.10 -31.29 -56.69
C LEU A 259 35.24 -29.76 -56.54
N PHE A 260 34.98 -29.02 -57.61
CA PHE A 260 34.82 -27.57 -57.51
C PHE A 260 33.53 -27.24 -56.77
N ALA A 261 33.62 -26.56 -55.62
CA ALA A 261 32.46 -26.25 -54.79
C ALA A 261 31.39 -25.44 -55.56
N ALA A 262 31.81 -24.55 -56.47
CA ALA A 262 30.93 -23.79 -57.34
C ALA A 262 30.04 -24.63 -58.29
N SER A 263 30.43 -25.88 -58.58
CA SER A 263 29.64 -26.77 -59.45
C SER A 263 28.36 -27.29 -58.78
N ARG A 264 28.35 -27.38 -57.44
CA ARG A 264 27.20 -27.82 -56.63
C ARG A 264 26.83 -26.76 -55.61
N LEU A 265 26.64 -25.54 -56.10
CA LEU A 265 26.47 -24.36 -55.26
C LEU A 265 25.20 -24.44 -54.39
N GLU A 266 24.09 -25.00 -54.90
CA GLU A 266 22.86 -25.20 -54.12
C GLU A 266 23.10 -26.13 -52.91
N GLU A 267 23.64 -27.34 -53.13
CA GLU A 267 23.99 -28.28 -52.06
C GLU A 267 25.00 -27.68 -51.06
N PHE A 268 25.96 -26.88 -51.56
CA PHE A 268 26.94 -26.20 -50.73
C PHE A 268 26.29 -25.21 -49.76
N TYR A 269 25.25 -24.50 -50.20
CA TYR A 269 24.50 -23.56 -49.36
C TYR A 269 23.51 -24.25 -48.43
N ASP A 270 22.85 -25.31 -48.89
CA ASP A 270 21.91 -26.12 -48.10
C ASP A 270 22.56 -26.78 -46.88
N PHE A 271 23.88 -26.97 -46.89
CA PHE A 271 24.66 -27.38 -45.72
C PHE A 271 24.41 -26.51 -44.47
N GLY A 272 24.09 -25.22 -44.69
CA GLY A 272 23.75 -24.27 -43.63
C GLY A 272 24.95 -23.82 -42.77
N GLU A 273 24.64 -23.22 -41.62
CA GLU A 273 25.64 -22.73 -40.66
C GLU A 273 26.22 -23.85 -39.80
N ILE A 274 27.52 -23.78 -39.53
CA ILE A 274 28.26 -24.80 -38.77
C ILE A 274 28.50 -24.45 -37.30
N ASN A 275 28.28 -23.19 -36.89
CA ASN A 275 28.60 -22.72 -35.55
C ASN A 275 27.87 -23.51 -34.45
N VAL A 276 26.59 -23.80 -34.66
CA VAL A 276 25.76 -24.55 -33.69
C VAL A 276 26.16 -26.02 -33.63
N PRO A 277 26.25 -26.75 -34.77
CA PRO A 277 26.82 -28.10 -34.78
C PRO A 277 28.22 -28.21 -34.16
N LEU A 278 29.09 -27.23 -34.40
CA LEU A 278 30.45 -27.19 -33.87
C LEU A 278 30.43 -27.02 -32.34
N GLU A 279 29.77 -25.97 -31.83
CA GLU A 279 29.75 -25.68 -30.40
C GLU A 279 29.00 -26.76 -29.61
N ARG A 280 27.79 -27.14 -30.04
CA ARG A 280 26.93 -28.08 -29.30
C ARG A 280 27.28 -29.55 -29.57
N GLY A 281 27.57 -29.88 -30.82
CA GLY A 281 27.74 -31.27 -31.27
C GLY A 281 29.17 -31.79 -31.22
N VAL A 282 30.16 -30.93 -31.46
CA VAL A 282 31.58 -31.30 -31.42
C VAL A 282 32.20 -30.88 -30.09
N ARG A 283 32.27 -29.58 -29.80
CA ARG A 283 32.88 -29.03 -28.57
C ARG A 283 32.10 -29.34 -27.30
N LYS A 284 30.84 -29.79 -27.42
CA LYS A 284 29.91 -30.06 -26.31
C LYS A 284 29.67 -28.86 -25.37
N ASN A 285 29.88 -27.65 -25.88
CA ASN A 285 29.55 -26.40 -25.20
C ASN A 285 28.06 -26.09 -25.35
N HIS A 286 27.43 -25.44 -24.36
CA HIS A 286 26.05 -24.95 -24.46
C HIS A 286 25.03 -26.06 -24.80
N ARG A 287 25.15 -27.22 -24.14
CA ARG A 287 24.32 -28.40 -24.42
C ARG A 287 22.83 -28.18 -24.14
N TYR A 288 22.52 -27.40 -23.12
CA TYR A 288 21.14 -27.14 -22.67
C TYR A 288 20.77 -25.66 -22.71
N ALA A 289 21.68 -24.81 -23.19
CA ALA A 289 21.46 -23.39 -23.29
C ALA A 289 21.20 -22.96 -24.73
N PRO A 290 20.43 -21.87 -24.92
CA PRO A 290 20.29 -21.27 -26.22
C PRO A 290 21.66 -20.79 -26.75
N ILE A 291 21.99 -21.14 -27.99
CA ILE A 291 23.21 -20.68 -28.69
C ILE A 291 22.83 -19.68 -29.78
N THR A 292 21.77 -19.97 -30.52
CA THR A 292 21.33 -19.11 -31.62
C THR A 292 20.49 -17.94 -31.12
N GLY A 293 20.49 -16.84 -31.88
CA GLY A 293 19.58 -15.72 -31.62
C GLY A 293 18.12 -16.18 -31.55
N TRP A 294 17.71 -17.10 -32.42
CA TRP A 294 16.36 -17.67 -32.46
C TRP A 294 16.03 -18.51 -31.22
N GLU A 295 16.92 -19.38 -30.76
CA GLU A 295 16.73 -20.14 -29.51
C GLU A 295 16.64 -19.19 -28.30
N HIS A 296 17.45 -18.14 -28.27
CA HIS A 296 17.39 -17.15 -27.20
C HIS A 296 16.06 -16.37 -27.21
N GLN A 297 15.60 -15.96 -28.39
CA GLN A 297 14.33 -15.26 -28.58
C GLN A 297 13.13 -16.13 -28.20
N THR A 298 13.11 -17.40 -28.60
CA THR A 298 12.03 -18.34 -28.28
C THR A 298 11.95 -18.60 -26.78
N ALA A 299 13.09 -18.90 -26.13
CA ALA A 299 13.13 -19.07 -24.68
C ALA A 299 12.68 -17.81 -23.92
N ALA A 300 13.10 -16.63 -24.39
CA ALA A 300 12.70 -15.35 -23.82
C ALA A 300 11.20 -15.09 -23.97
N ALA A 301 10.63 -15.36 -25.15
CA ALA A 301 9.20 -15.21 -25.42
C ALA A 301 8.36 -16.12 -24.50
N VAL A 302 8.76 -17.38 -24.31
CA VAL A 302 8.07 -18.31 -23.40
C VAL A 302 8.05 -17.77 -21.97
N ILE A 303 9.19 -17.28 -21.45
CA ILE A 303 9.24 -16.73 -20.08
C ILE A 303 8.42 -15.44 -19.97
N ILE A 304 8.41 -14.58 -20.98
CA ILE A 304 7.57 -13.38 -21.00
C ILE A 304 6.08 -13.76 -20.96
N ILE A 305 5.65 -14.72 -21.77
CA ILE A 305 4.27 -15.22 -21.78
C ILE A 305 3.88 -15.79 -20.41
N LEU A 306 4.73 -16.63 -19.82
CA LEU A 306 4.54 -17.16 -18.46
C LEU A 306 4.44 -16.04 -17.41
N THR A 307 5.24 -14.98 -17.55
CA THR A 307 5.21 -13.81 -16.68
C THR A 307 3.89 -13.05 -16.80
N ILE A 308 3.37 -12.89 -18.02
CA ILE A 308 2.08 -12.23 -18.27
C ILE A 308 0.93 -13.04 -17.64
N PHE A 309 0.93 -14.36 -17.80
CA PHE A 309 -0.05 -15.23 -17.14
C PHE A 309 0.06 -15.14 -15.62
N TRP A 310 1.28 -15.10 -15.09
CA TRP A 310 1.54 -14.90 -13.67
C TRP A 310 1.01 -13.55 -13.16
N ILE A 311 1.24 -12.45 -13.89
CA ILE A 311 0.67 -11.12 -13.59
C ILE A 311 -0.86 -11.16 -13.57
N ASN A 312 -1.50 -11.81 -14.54
CA ASN A 312 -2.95 -11.96 -14.58
C ASN A 312 -3.47 -12.74 -13.37
N ARG A 313 -2.79 -13.83 -12.99
CA ARG A 313 -3.09 -14.59 -11.77
C ARG A 313 -2.97 -13.72 -10.52
N VAL A 314 -1.91 -12.94 -10.40
CA VAL A 314 -1.72 -11.99 -9.29
C VAL A 314 -2.88 -10.99 -9.22
N ASN A 315 -3.31 -10.44 -10.38
CA ASN A 315 -4.41 -9.49 -10.42
C ASN A 315 -5.74 -10.05 -9.94
N ARG A 316 -5.98 -11.35 -10.16
CA ARG A 316 -7.21 -12.05 -9.72
C ARG A 316 -7.16 -12.49 -8.26
N THR A 317 -5.99 -12.85 -7.75
CA THR A 317 -5.85 -13.52 -6.44
C THR A 317 -5.40 -12.60 -5.31
N VAL A 318 -4.69 -11.50 -5.61
CA VAL A 318 -4.17 -10.58 -4.58
C VAL A 318 -5.14 -9.41 -4.39
N ILE A 319 -5.75 -9.34 -3.20
CA ILE A 319 -6.72 -8.29 -2.84
C ILE A 319 -6.01 -6.97 -2.54
N HIS A 320 -4.93 -7.03 -1.74
CA HIS A 320 -4.19 -5.87 -1.27
C HIS A 320 -3.65 -5.04 -2.44
N MET A 321 -4.16 -3.82 -2.58
CA MET A 321 -3.91 -3.03 -3.78
C MET A 321 -2.44 -2.58 -3.90
N GLY A 322 -1.76 -2.32 -2.77
CA GLY A 322 -0.33 -1.99 -2.75
C GLY A 322 0.55 -3.18 -3.14
N VAL A 323 0.32 -4.34 -2.52
CA VAL A 323 1.04 -5.59 -2.81
C VAL A 323 0.85 -6.02 -4.26
N ARG A 324 -0.40 -6.00 -4.76
CA ARG A 324 -0.72 -6.29 -6.16
C ARG A 324 0.06 -5.41 -7.11
N ARG A 325 0.06 -4.08 -6.91
CA ARG A 325 0.81 -3.14 -7.76
C ARG A 325 2.31 -3.42 -7.74
N GLY A 326 2.87 -3.75 -6.57
CA GLY A 326 4.29 -4.07 -6.45
C GLY A 326 4.68 -5.37 -7.16
N LEU A 327 3.84 -6.41 -7.07
CA LEU A 327 4.04 -7.68 -7.78
C LEU A 327 3.92 -7.51 -9.30
N VAL A 328 2.94 -6.72 -9.77
CA VAL A 328 2.81 -6.37 -11.19
C VAL A 328 4.04 -5.60 -11.66
N LEU A 329 4.53 -4.63 -10.88
CA LEU A 329 5.76 -3.89 -11.19
C LEU A 329 6.98 -4.82 -11.29
N ASN A 330 7.14 -5.77 -10.36
CA ASN A 330 8.20 -6.79 -10.44
C ASN A 330 8.10 -7.61 -11.74
N GLY A 331 6.90 -8.08 -12.10
CA GLY A 331 6.68 -8.80 -13.35
C GLY A 331 7.04 -7.98 -14.58
N LEU A 332 6.66 -6.70 -14.61
CA LEU A 332 7.03 -5.78 -15.69
C LEU A 332 8.54 -5.51 -15.77
N LEU A 333 9.22 -5.40 -14.62
CA LEU A 333 10.69 -5.25 -14.57
C LEU A 333 11.40 -6.49 -15.11
N VAL A 334 10.90 -7.70 -14.79
CA VAL A 334 11.44 -8.96 -15.34
C VAL A 334 11.23 -9.02 -16.85
N ILE A 335 10.02 -8.70 -17.34
CA ILE A 335 9.74 -8.64 -18.78
C ILE A 335 10.68 -7.64 -19.45
N GLY A 336 10.82 -6.42 -18.91
CA GLY A 336 11.72 -5.41 -19.44
C GLY A 336 13.17 -5.88 -19.50
N TRP A 337 13.66 -6.53 -18.45
CA TRP A 337 15.03 -7.06 -18.42
C TRP A 337 15.28 -8.11 -19.49
N ILE A 338 14.36 -9.07 -19.63
CA ILE A 338 14.43 -10.12 -20.66
C ILE A 338 14.33 -9.51 -22.06
N SER A 339 13.49 -8.49 -22.27
CA SER A 339 13.36 -7.78 -23.54
C SER A 339 14.65 -7.08 -23.97
N VAL A 340 15.38 -6.45 -23.05
CA VAL A 340 16.72 -5.91 -23.38
C VAL A 340 17.70 -7.03 -23.74
N GLY A 341 17.55 -8.20 -23.10
CA GLY A 341 18.21 -9.44 -23.53
C GLY A 341 17.95 -9.76 -24.99
N ILE A 342 16.68 -9.82 -25.40
CA ILE A 342 16.29 -10.06 -26.79
C ILE A 342 16.96 -9.03 -27.72
N PHE A 343 16.84 -7.74 -27.45
CA PHE A 343 17.42 -6.70 -28.32
C PHE A 343 18.94 -6.83 -28.48
N LYS A 344 19.64 -7.21 -27.41
CA LYS A 344 21.10 -7.42 -27.44
C LYS A 344 21.51 -8.55 -28.38
N TYR A 345 20.72 -9.61 -28.49
CA TYR A 345 21.01 -10.78 -29.32
C TYR A 345 20.34 -10.74 -30.71
N SER A 346 19.35 -9.87 -30.93
CA SER A 346 18.61 -9.77 -32.19
C SER A 346 19.21 -8.79 -33.20
N PHE A 347 19.84 -7.71 -32.74
CA PHE A 347 20.36 -6.67 -33.62
C PHE A 347 21.88 -6.79 -33.78
N TYR A 348 22.34 -6.82 -35.04
CA TYR A 348 23.74 -6.58 -35.40
C TYR A 348 24.07 -5.09 -35.20
N GLY A 349 24.15 -4.66 -33.95
CA GLY A 349 24.59 -3.32 -33.58
C GLY A 349 26.11 -3.24 -33.40
N GLY A 350 26.68 -2.06 -33.60
CA GLY A 350 28.08 -1.78 -33.27
C GLY A 350 28.38 -1.97 -31.77
N ALA A 351 29.67 -1.98 -31.41
CA ALA A 351 30.11 -2.23 -30.03
C ALA A 351 29.50 -1.26 -28.99
N ASP A 352 29.20 -0.03 -29.40
CA ASP A 352 28.56 0.99 -28.56
C ASP A 352 27.10 0.64 -28.23
N TYR A 353 26.36 0.07 -29.17
CA TYR A 353 24.97 -0.39 -28.98
C TYR A 353 24.89 -1.52 -27.95
N ILE A 354 25.75 -2.54 -28.11
CA ILE A 354 25.81 -3.69 -27.19
C ILE A 354 26.18 -3.22 -25.78
N ARG A 355 27.07 -2.23 -25.66
CA ARG A 355 27.45 -1.64 -24.37
C ARG A 355 26.31 -0.89 -23.71
N ALA A 356 25.57 -0.07 -24.45
CA ALA A 356 24.40 0.64 -23.92
C ALA A 356 23.33 -0.32 -23.39
N LEU A 357 23.02 -1.40 -24.14
CA LEU A 357 22.11 -2.45 -23.68
C LEU A 357 22.64 -3.23 -22.48
N TRP A 358 23.96 -3.39 -22.38
CA TRP A 358 24.56 -4.04 -21.21
C TRP A 358 24.41 -3.18 -19.94
N TYR A 359 24.62 -1.86 -20.02
CA TYR A 359 24.41 -0.96 -18.89
C TYR A 359 22.94 -0.89 -18.47
N SER A 360 22.00 -0.93 -19.43
CA SER A 360 20.58 -0.86 -19.12
C SER A 360 20.05 -2.10 -18.37
N TYR A 361 20.79 -3.22 -18.32
CA TYR A 361 20.42 -4.35 -17.44
C TYR A 361 20.35 -3.92 -15.97
N TYR A 362 21.22 -3.00 -15.56
CA TYR A 362 21.28 -2.51 -14.18
C TYR A 362 20.08 -1.67 -13.79
N LEU A 363 19.34 -1.09 -14.74
CA LEU A 363 18.05 -0.43 -14.47
C LEU A 363 17.08 -1.41 -13.82
N PHE A 364 16.97 -2.62 -14.38
CA PHE A 364 16.05 -3.64 -13.87
C PHE A 364 16.58 -4.29 -12.60
N ILE A 365 17.86 -4.67 -12.58
CA ILE A 365 18.50 -5.31 -11.41
C ILE A 365 18.41 -4.41 -10.17
N LEU A 366 18.66 -3.11 -10.31
CA LEU A 366 18.60 -2.16 -9.19
C LEU A 366 17.16 -1.77 -8.80
N ALA A 367 16.19 -1.87 -9.72
CA ALA A 367 14.78 -1.55 -9.43
C ALA A 367 13.99 -2.69 -8.77
N LEU A 368 14.42 -3.95 -8.98
CA LEU A 368 13.74 -5.14 -8.45
C LEU A 368 13.71 -5.19 -6.90
N PRO A 369 14.83 -5.05 -6.16
CA PRO A 369 14.79 -5.09 -4.69
C PRO A 369 13.95 -3.95 -4.05
N PRO A 370 14.04 -2.68 -4.48
CA PRO A 370 13.15 -1.62 -3.99
C PRO A 370 11.67 -1.92 -4.23
N ALA A 371 11.31 -2.48 -5.39
CA ALA A 371 9.94 -2.91 -5.68
C ALA A 371 9.50 -4.05 -4.74
N GLY A 372 10.42 -4.93 -4.37
CA GLY A 372 10.21 -5.95 -3.35
C GLY A 372 9.97 -5.38 -1.94
N ILE A 373 10.77 -4.41 -1.50
CA ILE A 373 10.57 -3.72 -0.21
C ILE A 373 9.23 -2.96 -0.20
N PHE A 374 8.84 -2.35 -1.31
CA PHE A 374 7.53 -1.72 -1.46
C PHE A 374 6.37 -2.71 -1.20
N ILE A 375 6.47 -3.94 -1.71
CA ILE A 375 5.50 -5.01 -1.43
C ILE A 375 5.48 -5.30 0.07
N ALA A 376 6.64 -5.51 0.67
CA ALA A 376 6.79 -5.87 2.07
C ALA A 376 6.15 -4.83 3.02
N LEU A 377 6.39 -3.54 2.76
CA LEU A 377 5.82 -2.43 3.52
C LEU A 377 4.29 -2.35 3.43
N ASN A 378 3.72 -2.69 2.26
CA ASN A 378 2.27 -2.59 2.02
C ASN A 378 1.48 -3.84 2.41
N LEU A 379 2.13 -4.84 2.99
CA LEU A 379 1.49 -6.13 3.29
C LEU A 379 0.36 -6.04 4.34
N ASP A 380 0.41 -5.09 5.29
CA ASP A 380 -0.65 -4.90 6.32
C ASP A 380 -1.71 -3.87 5.91
N GLN A 381 -1.52 -3.21 4.76
CA GLN A 381 -2.33 -2.06 4.40
C GLN A 381 -3.41 -2.51 3.42
N TYR A 382 -4.64 -2.64 3.91
CA TYR A 382 -5.79 -3.12 3.13
C TYR A 382 -6.34 -2.03 2.19
N ASP A 383 -6.57 -0.82 2.71
CA ASP A 383 -7.28 0.24 1.97
C ASP A 383 -6.38 1.30 1.33
N LYS A 384 -5.20 1.54 1.90
CA LYS A 384 -4.31 2.65 1.49
C LYS A 384 -2.94 2.13 1.10
N THR A 385 -2.48 2.48 -0.10
CA THR A 385 -1.08 2.23 -0.49
C THR A 385 -0.18 3.26 0.17
N VAL A 386 0.82 2.80 0.93
CA VAL A 386 1.79 3.64 1.64
C VAL A 386 3.11 3.65 0.88
N PHE A 387 3.70 4.84 0.71
CA PHE A 387 5.03 5.03 0.15
C PHE A 387 5.86 5.88 1.13
N PRO A 388 6.58 5.26 2.07
CA PRO A 388 7.28 6.00 3.12
C PRO A 388 8.59 6.62 2.61
N LEU A 389 9.07 7.67 3.30
CA LEU A 389 10.31 8.37 2.95
C LEU A 389 11.54 7.44 2.93
N ARG A 390 11.56 6.40 3.78
CA ARG A 390 12.62 5.38 3.80
C ARG A 390 12.71 4.62 2.48
N LEU A 391 11.58 4.32 1.84
CA LEU A 391 11.55 3.67 0.53
C LEU A 391 12.04 4.64 -0.56
N LEU A 392 11.69 5.92 -0.47
CA LEU A 392 12.24 6.95 -1.36
C LEU A 392 13.77 7.01 -1.27
N ALA A 393 14.34 6.94 -0.07
CA ALA A 393 15.78 6.92 0.14
C ALA A 393 16.43 5.67 -0.51
N ILE A 394 15.83 4.49 -0.36
CA ILE A 394 16.29 3.25 -1.01
C ILE A 394 16.25 3.38 -2.54
N CYS A 395 15.17 3.94 -3.09
CA CYS A 395 15.06 4.23 -4.52
C CYS A 395 16.12 5.25 -4.97
N ALA A 396 16.40 6.28 -4.17
CA ALA A 396 17.39 7.30 -4.47
C ALA A 396 18.81 6.71 -4.53
N VAL A 397 19.19 5.85 -3.58
CA VAL A 397 20.48 5.14 -3.60
C VAL A 397 20.58 4.23 -4.83
N SER A 398 19.50 3.51 -5.15
CA SER A 398 19.45 2.66 -6.36
C SER A 398 19.57 3.48 -7.64
N GLY A 399 18.96 4.67 -7.68
CA GLY A 399 19.07 5.63 -8.77
C GLY A 399 20.49 6.21 -8.91
N LEU A 400 21.16 6.52 -7.80
CA LEU A 400 22.54 6.99 -7.80
C LEU A 400 23.50 5.92 -8.34
N LEU A 401 23.32 4.67 -7.91
CA LEU A 401 24.09 3.53 -8.42
C LEU A 401 23.81 3.28 -9.91
N LEU A 402 22.56 3.46 -10.35
CA LEU A 402 22.23 3.37 -11.77
C LEU A 402 22.94 4.46 -12.57
N LEU A 403 22.96 5.71 -12.09
CA LEU A 403 23.70 6.80 -12.73
C LEU A 403 25.19 6.48 -12.81
N LEU A 404 25.79 5.92 -11.74
CA LEU A 404 27.18 5.45 -11.73
C LEU A 404 27.44 4.38 -12.81
N VAL A 405 26.48 3.49 -13.10
CA VAL A 405 26.62 2.51 -14.20
C VAL A 405 26.53 3.19 -15.56
N LEU A 406 25.50 4.04 -15.76
CA LEU A 406 25.23 4.67 -17.05
C LEU A 406 26.34 5.66 -17.46
N THR A 407 26.99 6.29 -16.48
CA THR A 407 28.11 7.22 -16.70
C THR A 407 29.48 6.55 -16.69
N ASN A 408 29.54 5.22 -16.65
CA ASN A 408 30.79 4.48 -16.49
C ASN A 408 31.85 4.81 -17.56
N ASP A 409 31.46 5.17 -18.78
CA ASP A 409 32.41 5.54 -19.84
C ASP A 409 33.24 6.79 -19.46
N LEU A 410 32.75 7.66 -18.56
CA LEU A 410 33.46 8.85 -18.08
C LEU A 410 34.50 8.53 -16.99
N HIS A 411 34.18 7.63 -16.05
CA HIS A 411 34.95 7.46 -14.82
C HIS A 411 35.55 6.06 -14.63
N GLN A 412 35.03 5.04 -15.32
CA GLN A 412 35.48 3.64 -15.28
C GLN A 412 35.57 3.03 -13.86
N GLN A 413 34.73 3.51 -12.95
CA GLN A 413 34.67 3.06 -11.54
C GLN A 413 33.77 1.84 -11.36
N PHE A 414 32.90 1.56 -12.34
CA PHE A 414 32.04 0.38 -12.33
C PHE A 414 32.70 -0.76 -13.11
N PHE A 415 32.99 -0.53 -14.39
CA PHE A 415 33.82 -1.41 -15.22
C PHE A 415 35.06 -0.68 -15.68
N ARG A 416 36.23 -1.29 -15.47
CA ARG A 416 37.50 -0.82 -16.00
C ARG A 416 37.85 -1.62 -17.25
N PHE A 417 37.98 -0.93 -18.38
CA PHE A 417 38.31 -1.54 -19.67
C PHE A 417 39.82 -1.74 -19.80
N LEU A 418 40.24 -2.92 -20.25
CA LEU A 418 41.66 -3.31 -20.37
C LEU A 418 42.24 -3.19 -21.79
N SER A 419 41.40 -2.82 -22.77
CA SER A 419 41.77 -2.75 -24.19
C SER A 419 41.48 -1.35 -24.72
N SER A 420 42.32 -0.84 -25.63
CA SER A 420 42.06 0.42 -26.36
C SER A 420 41.01 0.24 -27.46
N ASP A 421 40.88 -0.97 -27.99
CA ASP A 421 39.83 -1.32 -28.95
C ASP A 421 38.47 -1.48 -28.25
N ARG A 422 37.53 -0.59 -28.60
CA ARG A 422 36.15 -0.58 -28.10
C ARG A 422 35.38 -1.85 -28.42
N SER A 423 35.71 -2.53 -29.53
CA SER A 423 35.07 -3.77 -29.92
C SER A 423 35.34 -4.91 -28.93
N LEU A 424 36.44 -4.86 -28.19
CA LEU A 424 36.88 -5.91 -27.27
C LEU A 424 36.48 -5.67 -25.80
N TRP A 425 35.84 -4.54 -25.49
CA TRP A 425 35.51 -4.14 -24.12
C TRP A 425 34.58 -5.12 -23.41
N TYR A 426 33.67 -5.79 -24.13
CA TYR A 426 32.79 -6.80 -23.55
C TYR A 426 33.52 -8.09 -23.15
N LYS A 427 34.69 -8.38 -23.74
CA LYS A 427 35.53 -9.54 -23.40
C LYS A 427 36.62 -9.22 -22.39
N ARG A 428 37.18 -8.01 -22.45
CA ARG A 428 38.39 -7.60 -21.71
C ARG A 428 38.10 -6.44 -20.75
N TYR A 429 37.53 -6.77 -19.58
CA TYR A 429 37.23 -5.80 -18.52
C TYR A 429 37.50 -6.38 -17.13
N LYS A 430 37.60 -5.50 -16.12
CA LYS A 430 37.62 -5.86 -14.69
C LYS A 430 36.49 -5.16 -13.96
N HIS A 431 35.89 -5.85 -12.99
CA HIS A 431 34.98 -5.27 -12.02
C HIS A 431 35.77 -4.37 -11.06
N ASN A 432 35.29 -3.14 -10.85
CA ASN A 432 35.90 -2.17 -9.93
C ASN A 432 34.94 -1.89 -8.75
N TRP A 433 35.33 -1.04 -7.80
CA TRP A 433 34.60 -0.87 -6.52
C TRP A 433 33.11 -0.54 -6.70
N GLY A 434 32.74 0.26 -7.71
CA GLY A 434 31.34 0.62 -7.97
C GLY A 434 30.44 -0.59 -8.26
N TYR A 435 30.98 -1.61 -8.94
CA TYR A 435 30.28 -2.88 -9.16
C TYR A 435 30.04 -3.61 -7.83
N TYR A 436 31.06 -3.71 -6.98
CA TYR A 436 30.93 -4.38 -5.69
C TYR A 436 29.98 -3.64 -4.74
N SER A 437 29.96 -2.30 -4.77
CA SER A 437 28.99 -1.49 -4.04
C SER A 437 27.55 -1.76 -4.50
N ALA A 438 27.31 -1.85 -5.82
CA ALA A 438 25.98 -2.19 -6.34
C ALA A 438 25.58 -3.62 -5.99
N ALA A 439 26.49 -4.59 -6.09
CA ALA A 439 26.24 -5.98 -5.70
C ALA A 439 25.90 -6.08 -4.20
N LEU A 440 26.67 -5.41 -3.33
CA LEU A 440 26.40 -5.34 -1.90
C LEU A 440 25.04 -4.69 -1.62
N TRP A 441 24.71 -3.60 -2.31
CA TRP A 441 23.42 -2.92 -2.16
C TRP A 441 22.24 -3.82 -2.53
N VAL A 442 22.32 -4.54 -3.66
CA VAL A 442 21.29 -5.52 -4.05
C VAL A 442 21.16 -6.63 -3.02
N LEU A 443 22.27 -7.16 -2.51
CA LEU A 443 22.25 -8.18 -1.45
C LEU A 443 21.60 -7.67 -0.16
N LEU A 444 21.98 -6.48 0.32
CA LEU A 444 21.44 -5.88 1.54
C LEU A 444 19.94 -5.58 1.41
N THR A 445 19.52 -4.98 0.29
CA THR A 445 18.10 -4.66 0.06
C THR A 445 17.25 -5.91 -0.10
N GLN A 446 17.76 -6.94 -0.79
CA GLN A 446 17.08 -8.24 -0.91
C GLN A 446 16.97 -8.96 0.44
N ALA A 447 18.05 -9.00 1.23
CA ALA A 447 18.03 -9.58 2.56
C ALA A 447 17.09 -8.82 3.49
N GLY A 448 17.13 -7.48 3.48
CA GLY A 448 16.22 -6.62 4.24
C GLY A 448 14.75 -6.83 3.87
N MET A 449 14.44 -6.94 2.57
CA MET A 449 13.11 -7.29 2.09
C MET A 449 12.66 -8.65 2.65
N TRP A 450 13.50 -9.67 2.55
CA TRP A 450 13.18 -11.01 3.02
C TRP A 450 12.96 -11.05 4.54
N LEU A 451 13.86 -10.45 5.31
CA LEU A 451 13.74 -10.35 6.77
C LEU A 451 12.45 -9.62 7.18
N TYR A 452 12.09 -8.54 6.49
CA TYR A 452 10.87 -7.80 6.76
C TYR A 452 9.62 -8.64 6.46
N LEU A 453 9.59 -9.34 5.33
CA LEU A 453 8.51 -10.25 4.96
C LEU A 453 8.39 -11.41 5.96
N ALA A 454 9.50 -12.05 6.30
CA ALA A 454 9.54 -13.17 7.23
C ALA A 454 9.07 -12.77 8.63
N ARG A 455 9.51 -11.60 9.14
CA ARG A 455 9.09 -11.08 10.45
C ARG A 455 7.58 -10.81 10.49
N LYS A 456 7.06 -10.20 9.42
CA LYS A 456 5.69 -9.73 9.33
C LYS A 456 4.68 -10.86 9.11
N SER A 457 5.13 -11.90 8.42
CA SER A 457 4.30 -13.05 8.07
C SER A 457 4.61 -14.28 8.92
N TRP A 458 5.28 -14.10 10.07
CA TRP A 458 5.67 -15.21 10.96
C TRP A 458 4.47 -15.92 11.57
N ASP A 459 3.39 -15.18 11.83
CA ASP A 459 2.13 -15.71 12.38
C ASP A 459 1.22 -16.34 11.31
N ALA A 460 1.71 -16.47 10.07
CA ALA A 460 0.93 -17.08 9.00
C ALA A 460 0.62 -18.57 9.28
N PRO A 461 -0.62 -19.03 9.04
CA PRO A 461 -1.06 -20.38 9.40
C PRO A 461 -0.24 -21.50 8.75
N ASN A 462 0.39 -21.23 7.60
CA ASN A 462 1.21 -22.17 6.84
C ASN A 462 2.72 -21.96 7.02
N ARG A 463 3.20 -21.63 8.22
CA ARG A 463 4.63 -21.38 8.53
C ARG A 463 5.62 -22.42 8.00
N LYS A 464 5.23 -23.71 7.93
CA LYS A 464 6.09 -24.80 7.38
C LYS A 464 6.41 -24.60 5.89
N MET A 465 5.51 -23.97 5.13
CA MET A 465 5.73 -23.67 3.72
C MET A 465 6.62 -22.44 3.48
N ALA A 466 6.95 -21.67 4.52
CA ALA A 466 7.87 -20.53 4.41
C ALA A 466 9.31 -20.95 4.02
N VAL A 467 9.65 -22.25 4.16
CA VAL A 467 10.92 -22.82 3.69
C VAL A 467 11.07 -22.73 2.17
N LEU A 468 9.97 -22.80 1.40
CA LEU A 468 10.01 -22.82 -0.06
C LEU A 468 10.63 -21.52 -0.63
N PRO A 469 10.17 -20.31 -0.28
CA PRO A 469 10.86 -19.08 -0.67
C PRO A 469 12.33 -18.99 -0.28
N VAL A 470 12.72 -19.53 0.89
CA VAL A 470 14.12 -19.54 1.35
C VAL A 470 14.97 -20.40 0.41
N LEU A 471 14.50 -21.59 0.05
CA LEU A 471 15.17 -22.47 -0.91
C LEU A 471 15.37 -21.77 -2.26
N VAL A 472 14.35 -21.05 -2.74
CA VAL A 472 14.45 -20.31 -4.00
C VAL A 472 15.42 -19.13 -3.89
N LEU A 473 15.49 -18.45 -2.74
CA LEU A 473 16.45 -17.39 -2.48
C LEU A 473 17.90 -17.93 -2.47
N ILE A 474 18.13 -19.06 -1.81
CA ILE A 474 19.43 -19.76 -1.82
C ILE A 474 19.80 -20.15 -3.25
N LEU A 475 18.84 -20.68 -4.03
CA LEU A 475 19.04 -21.01 -5.44
C LEU A 475 19.46 -19.78 -6.26
N GLY A 476 18.84 -18.62 -6.03
CA GLY A 476 19.20 -17.36 -6.70
C GLY A 476 20.61 -16.87 -6.36
N VAL A 477 21.00 -16.96 -5.08
CA VAL A 477 22.37 -16.61 -4.65
C VAL A 477 23.40 -17.58 -5.25
N ALA A 478 23.12 -18.89 -5.21
CA ALA A 478 23.97 -19.92 -5.79
C ALA A 478 24.12 -19.72 -7.31
N TYR A 479 23.03 -19.47 -8.03
CA TYR A 479 23.04 -19.18 -9.47
C TYR A 479 23.92 -17.97 -9.79
N SER A 480 23.74 -16.86 -9.07
CA SER A 480 24.54 -15.65 -9.27
C SER A 480 26.03 -15.87 -8.97
N ALA A 481 26.37 -16.59 -7.90
CA ALA A 481 27.75 -16.93 -7.57
C ALA A 481 28.40 -17.80 -8.67
N CYS A 482 27.73 -18.86 -9.11
CA CYS A 482 28.21 -19.75 -10.16
C CYS A 482 28.39 -19.03 -11.50
N TYR A 483 27.47 -18.13 -11.85
CA TYR A 483 27.55 -17.30 -13.05
C TYR A 483 28.80 -16.38 -13.02
N ASN A 484 29.08 -15.75 -11.88
CA ASN A 484 30.24 -14.88 -11.70
C ASN A 484 31.57 -15.65 -11.67
N LEU A 485 31.58 -16.86 -11.08
CA LEU A 485 32.74 -17.78 -11.09
C LEU A 485 33.01 -18.42 -12.47
N LYS A 486 32.19 -18.10 -13.47
CA LYS A 486 32.31 -18.59 -14.84
C LYS A 486 32.19 -20.11 -14.97
N ILE A 487 31.42 -20.75 -14.08
CA ILE A 487 31.14 -22.18 -14.18
C ILE A 487 30.36 -22.43 -15.49
N PRO A 488 30.81 -23.36 -16.37
CA PRO A 488 30.29 -23.51 -17.73
C PRO A 488 28.76 -23.54 -17.79
N PHE A 489 28.14 -24.51 -17.12
CA PHE A 489 26.67 -24.72 -17.14
C PHE A 489 25.85 -23.46 -16.81
N PHE A 490 26.23 -22.70 -15.78
CA PHE A 490 25.48 -21.52 -15.35
C PHE A 490 25.72 -20.31 -16.25
N ARG A 491 26.91 -20.22 -16.86
CA ARG A 491 27.28 -19.12 -17.73
C ARG A 491 26.68 -19.24 -19.13
N GLU A 492 26.37 -20.46 -19.55
CA GLU A 492 25.70 -20.75 -20.82
C GLU A 492 24.27 -20.17 -20.85
N ILE A 493 23.56 -20.16 -19.72
CA ILE A 493 22.23 -19.54 -19.61
C ILE A 493 22.40 -18.03 -19.43
N SER A 494 21.69 -17.23 -20.23
CA SER A 494 21.75 -15.78 -20.08
C SER A 494 21.26 -15.35 -18.70
N LEU A 495 21.98 -14.42 -18.07
CA LEU A 495 21.67 -13.94 -16.71
C LEU A 495 20.21 -13.51 -16.57
N ALA A 496 19.68 -12.80 -17.57
CA ALA A 496 18.31 -12.29 -17.56
C ALA A 496 17.26 -13.42 -17.59
N LEU A 497 17.48 -14.49 -18.38
CA LEU A 497 16.56 -15.62 -18.46
C LEU A 497 16.58 -16.44 -17.16
N GLY A 498 17.79 -16.81 -16.69
CA GLY A 498 17.94 -17.63 -15.49
C GLY A 498 17.46 -16.89 -14.23
N MET A 499 17.99 -15.69 -13.97
CA MET A 499 17.63 -14.92 -12.78
C MET A 499 16.18 -14.43 -12.83
N GLY A 500 15.69 -14.00 -14.01
CA GLY A 500 14.29 -13.62 -14.19
C GLY A 500 13.33 -14.75 -13.83
N SER A 501 13.64 -15.98 -14.25
CA SER A 501 12.87 -17.18 -13.88
C SER A 501 12.89 -17.46 -12.38
N ILE A 502 14.06 -17.34 -11.74
CA ILE A 502 14.21 -17.53 -10.28
C ILE A 502 13.41 -16.48 -9.51
N ILE A 503 13.39 -15.22 -9.97
CA ILE A 503 12.60 -14.14 -9.35
C ILE A 503 11.10 -14.45 -9.42
N LEU A 504 10.61 -14.92 -10.56
CA LEU A 504 9.20 -15.33 -10.71
C LEU A 504 8.87 -16.52 -9.82
N LEU A 505 9.77 -17.49 -9.74
CA LEU A 505 9.64 -18.64 -8.84
C LEU A 505 9.59 -18.20 -7.38
N PHE A 506 10.43 -17.24 -6.99
CA PHE A 506 10.47 -16.68 -5.64
C PHE A 506 9.13 -16.05 -5.28
N TRP A 507 8.61 -15.13 -6.09
CA TRP A 507 7.31 -14.50 -5.80
C TRP A 507 6.16 -15.52 -5.83
N THR A 508 6.22 -16.51 -6.71
CA THR A 508 5.24 -17.61 -6.74
C THR A 508 5.30 -18.46 -5.47
N ALA A 509 6.50 -18.74 -4.95
CA ALA A 509 6.70 -19.44 -3.69
C ALA A 509 6.14 -18.63 -2.51
N LEU A 510 6.30 -17.30 -2.50
CA LEU A 510 5.71 -16.44 -1.46
C LEU A 510 4.17 -16.48 -1.48
N LEU A 511 3.58 -16.42 -2.68
CA LEU A 511 2.13 -16.52 -2.84
C LEU A 511 1.59 -17.92 -2.47
N LYS A 512 2.36 -18.98 -2.73
CA LYS A 512 1.99 -20.38 -2.38
C LYS A 512 2.13 -20.68 -0.89
N SER A 513 3.15 -20.15 -0.24
CA SER A 513 3.38 -20.34 1.19
C SER A 513 2.41 -19.57 2.09
N GLY A 514 1.65 -18.61 1.54
CA GLY A 514 0.72 -17.79 2.30
C GLY A 514 1.38 -16.64 3.06
N LEU A 515 2.70 -16.43 2.89
CA LEU A 515 3.42 -15.27 3.42
C LEU A 515 2.87 -13.95 2.84
N ILE A 516 2.42 -13.99 1.59
CA ILE A 516 1.61 -12.93 0.99
C ILE A 516 0.15 -13.39 0.98
N PRO A 517 -0.78 -12.64 1.63
CA PRO A 517 -2.20 -12.95 1.59
C PRO A 517 -2.69 -13.01 0.13
N SER A 518 -3.09 -14.21 -0.30
CA SER A 518 -3.71 -14.43 -1.60
C SER A 518 -5.06 -15.09 -1.38
N ASN A 519 -6.10 -14.52 -1.97
CA ASN A 519 -7.46 -14.99 -1.80
C ASN A 519 -7.68 -16.15 -2.77
N ARG A 520 -7.84 -17.37 -2.23
CA ARG A 520 -8.03 -18.59 -3.01
C ARG A 520 -9.41 -19.23 -2.84
N GLY A 521 -10.09 -18.95 -1.71
CA GLY A 521 -11.36 -19.58 -1.35
C GLY A 521 -12.55 -18.61 -1.28
N TYR A 522 -12.52 -17.45 -1.94
CA TYR A 522 -13.65 -16.51 -1.87
C TYR A 522 -14.95 -17.12 -2.41
N HIS A 523 -14.84 -18.01 -3.41
CA HIS A 523 -15.99 -18.71 -3.94
C HIS A 523 -16.62 -19.63 -2.88
N GLU A 524 -15.83 -20.52 -2.28
CA GLU A 524 -16.27 -21.41 -1.19
C GLU A 524 -16.75 -20.63 0.04
N LEU A 525 -16.06 -19.54 0.41
CA LEU A 525 -16.45 -18.67 1.51
C LEU A 525 -17.79 -17.98 1.24
N PHE A 526 -18.01 -17.51 0.02
CA PHE A 526 -19.26 -16.88 -0.38
C PHE A 526 -20.40 -17.91 -0.43
N GLU A 527 -20.14 -19.08 -1.00
CA GLU A 527 -21.11 -20.17 -1.15
C GLU A 527 -21.55 -20.72 0.21
N HIS A 528 -20.63 -20.93 1.14
CA HIS A 528 -20.93 -21.44 2.49
C HIS A 528 -21.25 -20.34 3.53
N SER A 529 -21.30 -19.07 3.15
CA SER A 529 -21.63 -17.99 4.07
C SER A 529 -23.07 -18.11 4.57
N LEU A 530 -23.26 -17.95 5.88
CA LEU A 530 -24.59 -17.91 6.53
C LEU A 530 -25.31 -16.56 6.34
N LEU A 531 -24.62 -15.54 5.81
CA LEU A 531 -25.23 -14.25 5.50
C LEU A 531 -26.10 -14.36 4.25
N ASP A 532 -27.29 -13.75 4.23
CA ASP A 532 -28.13 -13.69 3.01
C ASP A 532 -27.51 -12.70 2.01
N MET A 533 -26.64 -13.21 1.14
CA MET A 533 -25.97 -12.45 0.08
C MET A 533 -26.34 -12.99 -1.30
N ARG A 534 -26.67 -12.08 -2.22
CA ARG A 534 -27.05 -12.37 -3.61
C ARG A 534 -26.27 -11.45 -4.57
N ILE A 535 -25.71 -12.01 -5.63
CA ILE A 535 -25.03 -11.25 -6.69
C ILE A 535 -25.95 -11.21 -7.91
N LEU A 536 -26.34 -10.00 -8.30
CA LEU A 536 -27.16 -9.72 -9.47
C LEU A 536 -26.26 -9.18 -10.60
N ASP A 537 -26.61 -9.49 -11.85
CA ASP A 537 -25.98 -8.89 -13.01
C ASP A 537 -26.45 -7.43 -13.24
N ARG A 538 -26.01 -6.84 -14.35
CA ARG A 538 -26.38 -5.47 -14.74
C ARG A 538 -27.83 -5.31 -15.22
N ALA A 539 -28.53 -6.42 -15.46
CA ALA A 539 -29.94 -6.44 -15.83
C ALA A 539 -30.82 -6.85 -14.62
N GLY A 540 -30.23 -6.95 -13.42
CA GLY A 540 -30.92 -7.35 -12.20
C GLY A 540 -31.17 -8.86 -12.06
N GLN A 541 -30.62 -9.71 -12.93
CA GLN A 541 -30.78 -11.16 -12.85
C GLN A 541 -29.82 -11.78 -11.84
N LEU A 542 -30.32 -12.72 -11.04
CA LEU A 542 -29.52 -13.41 -10.02
C LEU A 542 -28.52 -14.38 -10.66
N GLN A 543 -27.23 -14.15 -10.42
CA GLN A 543 -26.14 -14.99 -10.93
C GLN A 543 -25.53 -15.89 -9.84
N PHE A 544 -25.36 -15.39 -8.61
CA PHE A 544 -24.83 -16.18 -7.50
C PHE A 544 -25.60 -15.93 -6.21
N ARG A 545 -25.70 -16.96 -5.36
CA ARG A 545 -26.31 -16.92 -4.03
C ARG A 545 -25.41 -17.62 -3.00
N SER A 546 -25.55 -17.23 -1.75
CA SER A 546 -24.89 -17.85 -0.59
C SER A 546 -25.85 -18.84 0.11
N ALA A 547 -25.33 -19.76 0.92
CA ALA A 547 -26.13 -20.72 1.68
C ALA A 547 -27.17 -20.03 2.59
N GLY A 548 -26.81 -18.91 3.23
CA GLY A 548 -27.75 -18.12 4.03
C GLY A 548 -28.98 -17.62 3.26
N ALA A 549 -28.82 -17.39 1.96
CA ALA A 549 -29.90 -16.96 1.07
C ALA A 549 -30.85 -18.09 0.64
N GLU A 550 -30.47 -19.37 0.84
CA GLU A 550 -31.30 -20.54 0.50
C GLU A 550 -32.39 -20.80 1.54
N THR A 551 -32.14 -20.48 2.80
CA THR A 551 -33.07 -20.65 3.93
C THR A 551 -34.25 -19.68 3.95
N SER A 552 -34.28 -18.70 3.05
CA SER A 552 -35.33 -17.68 2.99
C SER A 552 -36.37 -18.06 1.93
N GLU A 553 -37.53 -18.57 2.36
CA GLU A 553 -38.61 -19.07 1.48
C GLU A 553 -39.26 -17.98 0.61
N GLU A 554 -39.11 -16.71 0.95
CA GLU A 554 -39.71 -15.59 0.21
C GLU A 554 -38.73 -14.97 -0.80
N PRO A 555 -39.07 -14.92 -2.10
CA PRO A 555 -38.29 -14.18 -3.08
C PRO A 555 -38.31 -12.68 -2.69
N PRO A 556 -37.15 -12.03 -2.45
CA PRO A 556 -37.10 -10.59 -2.22
C PRO A 556 -37.82 -9.84 -3.34
N VAL A 557 -38.81 -9.03 -2.97
CA VAL A 557 -39.31 -7.97 -3.85
C VAL A 557 -38.19 -6.93 -3.97
N PHE A 558 -37.47 -6.97 -5.08
CA PHE A 558 -36.43 -6.00 -5.36
C PHE A 558 -37.06 -4.68 -5.83
N PRO A 559 -36.62 -3.53 -5.31
CA PRO A 559 -36.96 -2.24 -5.91
C PRO A 559 -36.61 -2.22 -7.41
N PRO A 560 -37.45 -1.63 -8.28
CA PRO A 560 -37.11 -1.45 -9.68
C PRO A 560 -35.80 -0.66 -9.83
N GLU A 561 -35.07 -0.91 -10.91
CA GLU A 561 -33.68 -0.47 -11.11
C GLU A 561 -33.44 1.04 -10.92
N ARG A 562 -34.50 1.86 -11.05
CA ARG A 562 -34.48 3.33 -10.90
C ARG A 562 -34.44 3.83 -9.45
N ASP A 563 -34.80 3.01 -8.46
CA ASP A 563 -34.93 3.43 -7.05
C ASP A 563 -33.69 3.07 -6.20
N TRP A 564 -32.68 2.46 -6.81
CA TRP A 564 -31.44 2.18 -6.11
C TRP A 564 -30.58 3.44 -6.06
N SER A 565 -30.58 4.09 -4.90
CA SER A 565 -29.71 5.24 -4.70
C SER A 565 -28.24 4.82 -4.92
N GLU A 566 -27.45 5.65 -5.61
CA GLU A 566 -25.99 5.47 -5.70
C GLU A 566 -25.29 5.65 -4.33
N SER A 567 -26.03 6.13 -3.32
CA SER A 567 -25.53 6.24 -1.95
C SER A 567 -25.48 4.87 -1.28
N GLN A 568 -24.44 4.62 -0.49
CA GLN A 568 -24.24 3.36 0.26
C GLN A 568 -25.23 3.18 1.43
N GLU A 569 -26.31 3.97 1.46
CA GLU A 569 -27.30 3.90 2.54
C GLU A 569 -28.18 2.65 2.38
N PRO A 570 -28.44 1.92 3.47
CA PRO A 570 -29.27 0.75 3.41
C PRO A 570 -30.74 1.10 3.18
N ALA A 571 -31.41 0.35 2.30
CA ALA A 571 -32.85 0.49 2.09
C ALA A 571 -33.60 -0.36 3.12
N PHE A 572 -34.41 0.27 3.97
CA PHE A 572 -35.28 -0.43 4.92
C PHE A 572 -36.52 -0.97 4.19
N VAL A 573 -36.79 -2.28 4.31
CA VAL A 573 -37.97 -2.92 3.74
C VAL A 573 -38.93 -3.28 4.87
N ALA A 574 -39.90 -2.41 5.10
CA ALA A 574 -40.87 -2.52 6.20
C ALA A 574 -41.69 -3.82 6.18
N ALA A 575 -41.96 -4.38 4.99
CA ALA A 575 -42.78 -5.59 4.86
C ALA A 575 -42.12 -6.86 5.40
N ALA A 576 -40.80 -6.87 5.60
CA ALA A 576 -40.03 -8.08 5.92
C ALA A 576 -39.11 -7.93 7.14
N ASP A 577 -39.27 -6.88 7.97
CA ASP A 577 -38.36 -6.55 9.10
C ASP A 577 -36.88 -6.74 8.72
N SER A 578 -36.51 -6.28 7.52
CA SER A 578 -35.19 -6.53 6.97
C SER A 578 -34.59 -5.28 6.31
N LEU A 579 -33.27 -5.25 6.35
CA LEU A 579 -32.47 -4.14 5.87
C LEU A 579 -31.64 -4.64 4.67
N LEU A 580 -31.83 -4.00 3.52
CA LEU A 580 -31.16 -4.36 2.27
C LEU A 580 -29.99 -3.42 2.03
N TRP A 581 -28.79 -3.98 2.05
CA TRP A 581 -27.59 -3.30 1.59
C TRP A 581 -27.34 -3.61 0.13
N SER A 582 -26.89 -2.61 -0.62
CA SER A 582 -26.48 -2.80 -2.00
C SER A 582 -25.11 -2.18 -2.24
N THR A 583 -24.20 -2.96 -2.81
CA THR A 583 -22.90 -2.46 -3.28
C THR A 583 -22.70 -2.78 -4.76
N ALA A 584 -22.35 -1.76 -5.55
CA ALA A 584 -22.05 -1.93 -6.97
C ALA A 584 -20.69 -2.63 -7.19
N ILE A 585 -20.65 -3.58 -8.13
CA ILE A 585 -19.44 -4.31 -8.53
C ILE A 585 -19.26 -4.25 -10.06
N ARG A 586 -18.05 -4.56 -10.56
CA ARG A 586 -17.69 -4.38 -12.00
C ARG A 586 -18.59 -5.15 -12.99
N GLY A 587 -19.32 -6.16 -12.53
CA GLY A 587 -20.22 -7.00 -13.32
C GLY A 587 -21.70 -6.92 -12.94
N GLY A 588 -22.11 -6.00 -12.05
CA GLY A 588 -23.46 -5.96 -11.51
C GLY A 588 -23.46 -5.40 -10.09
N ARG A 589 -24.13 -6.09 -9.16
CA ARG A 589 -24.25 -5.64 -7.75
C ARG A 589 -24.33 -6.82 -6.79
N ILE A 590 -23.86 -6.60 -5.58
CA ILE A 590 -24.14 -7.50 -4.45
C ILE A 590 -25.24 -6.87 -3.59
N VAL A 591 -26.25 -7.66 -3.27
CA VAL A 591 -27.34 -7.31 -2.37
C VAL A 591 -27.23 -8.21 -1.16
N THR A 592 -27.16 -7.62 0.03
CA THR A 592 -27.14 -8.38 1.28
C THR A 592 -28.33 -7.99 2.14
N ARG A 593 -29.06 -8.99 2.65
CA ARG A 593 -30.21 -8.81 3.51
C ARG A 593 -29.83 -9.12 4.94
N GLU A 594 -30.16 -8.19 5.83
CA GLU A 594 -29.98 -8.34 7.27
C GLU A 594 -31.35 -8.39 7.96
N ASN A 595 -31.55 -9.40 8.81
CA ASN A 595 -32.78 -9.55 9.58
C ASN A 595 -32.70 -8.66 10.83
N ILE A 596 -33.63 -7.71 10.98
CA ILE A 596 -33.67 -6.75 12.08
C ILE A 596 -34.95 -6.90 12.92
N ARG A 597 -35.59 -8.07 12.88
CA ARG A 597 -36.81 -8.37 13.64
C ARG A 597 -36.65 -8.13 15.14
N GLU A 598 -35.52 -8.54 15.72
CA GLU A 598 -35.24 -8.31 17.14
C GLU A 598 -35.16 -6.82 17.47
N LEU A 599 -34.46 -6.05 16.63
CA LEU A 599 -34.33 -4.60 16.80
C LEU A 599 -35.67 -3.88 16.64
N SER A 600 -36.46 -4.27 15.65
CA SER A 600 -37.83 -3.78 15.41
C SER A 600 -38.72 -4.05 16.64
N SER A 601 -38.66 -5.28 17.18
CA SER A 601 -39.43 -5.66 18.38
C SER A 601 -38.98 -4.90 19.64
N LEU A 602 -37.67 -4.68 19.82
CA LEU A 602 -37.13 -3.95 20.96
C LEU A 602 -37.57 -2.48 20.90
N LYS A 603 -37.50 -1.86 19.72
CA LYS A 603 -37.99 -0.49 19.51
C LYS A 603 -39.47 -0.38 19.88
N GLN A 604 -40.32 -1.29 19.40
CA GLN A 604 -41.74 -1.30 19.74
C GLN A 604 -41.99 -1.50 21.24
N ASN A 605 -41.21 -2.36 21.91
CA ASN A 605 -41.30 -2.55 23.35
C ASN A 605 -40.88 -1.29 24.12
N LEU A 606 -39.80 -0.62 23.73
CA LEU A 606 -39.39 0.65 24.31
C LEU A 606 -40.47 1.72 24.13
N GLU A 607 -41.02 1.87 22.92
CA GLU A 607 -42.11 2.80 22.66
C GLU A 607 -43.38 2.49 23.48
N ARG A 608 -43.63 1.21 23.82
CA ARG A 608 -44.71 0.83 24.72
C ARG A 608 -44.40 1.23 26.17
N VAL A 609 -43.24 0.83 26.69
CA VAL A 609 -42.82 1.12 28.07
C VAL A 609 -42.72 2.63 28.31
N THR A 610 -42.20 3.40 27.36
CA THR A 610 -42.14 4.87 27.48
C THR A 610 -43.54 5.47 27.58
N ARG A 611 -44.52 4.98 26.80
CA ARG A 611 -45.91 5.44 26.89
C ARG A 611 -46.53 5.09 28.25
N GLU A 612 -46.32 3.87 28.74
CA GLU A 612 -46.80 3.45 30.07
C GLU A 612 -46.20 4.33 31.18
N LEU A 613 -44.89 4.62 31.13
CA LEU A 613 -44.22 5.51 32.09
C LEU A 613 -44.70 6.97 32.01
N GLU A 614 -45.00 7.47 30.82
CA GLU A 614 -45.59 8.81 30.65
C GLU A 614 -46.98 8.90 31.27
N GLU A 615 -47.81 7.87 31.11
CA GLU A 615 -49.13 7.76 31.73
C GLU A 615 -49.02 7.67 33.27
N GLU A 616 -48.12 6.84 33.80
CA GLU A 616 -47.90 6.72 35.25
C GLU A 616 -47.38 8.02 35.86
N ASN A 617 -46.43 8.70 35.22
CA ASN A 617 -45.91 9.99 35.68
C ASN A 617 -47.02 11.06 35.72
N LEU A 618 -47.92 11.06 34.73
CA LEU A 618 -49.06 11.98 34.72
C LEU A 618 -50.01 11.71 35.90
N ILE A 619 -50.26 10.45 36.23
CA ILE A 619 -51.07 10.05 37.40
C ILE A 619 -50.39 10.48 38.70
N LEU A 620 -49.09 10.22 38.84
CA LEU A 620 -48.29 10.60 40.01
C LEU A 620 -48.30 12.11 40.26
N SER A 621 -48.09 12.92 39.21
CA SER A 621 -48.13 14.38 39.32
C SER A 621 -49.50 14.90 39.76
N LYS A 622 -50.59 14.33 39.24
CA LYS A 622 -51.95 14.67 39.69
C LYS A 622 -52.17 14.31 41.16
N LYS A 623 -51.66 13.16 41.61
CA LYS A 623 -51.78 12.72 43.01
C LYS A 623 -51.06 13.69 43.96
N GLU A 624 -49.82 14.08 43.64
CA GLU A 624 -49.04 15.05 44.42
C GLU A 624 -49.76 16.41 44.52
N GLN A 625 -50.37 16.87 43.43
CA GLN A 625 -51.14 18.12 43.42
C GLN A 625 -52.39 18.05 44.31
N VAL A 626 -53.04 16.89 44.40
CA VAL A 626 -54.20 16.69 45.29
C VAL A 626 -53.76 16.64 46.75
N GLU A 627 -52.66 15.94 47.06
CA GLU A 627 -52.15 15.79 48.42
C GLU A 627 -51.70 17.13 49.02
N SER A 628 -50.98 17.95 48.24
CA SER A 628 -50.57 19.30 48.65
C SER A 628 -51.77 20.22 48.95
N ARG A 629 -52.84 20.17 48.12
CA ARG A 629 -54.08 20.90 48.39
C ARG A 629 -54.77 20.43 49.67
N LEU A 630 -54.79 19.12 49.91
CA LEU A 630 -55.39 18.54 51.12
C LEU A 630 -54.68 19.02 52.39
N ILE A 631 -53.34 19.02 52.39
CA ILE A 631 -52.53 19.50 53.52
C ILE A 631 -52.85 20.99 53.79
N PHE A 632 -52.85 21.82 52.74
CA PHE A 632 -53.15 23.24 52.88
C PHE A 632 -54.54 23.52 53.50
N VAL A 633 -55.57 22.81 53.04
CA VAL A 633 -56.94 22.96 53.57
C VAL A 633 -57.03 22.49 55.03
N ARG A 634 -56.32 21.42 55.40
CA ARG A 634 -56.31 20.91 56.79
C ARG A 634 -55.75 21.95 57.76
N GLU A 635 -54.59 22.52 57.46
CA GLU A 635 -53.94 23.55 58.28
C GLU A 635 -54.82 24.80 58.43
N GLN A 636 -55.51 25.21 57.36
CA GLN A 636 -56.43 26.35 57.40
C GLN A 636 -57.62 26.09 58.32
N ASN A 637 -58.19 24.88 58.29
CA ASN A 637 -59.31 24.49 59.15
C ASN A 637 -58.88 24.44 60.63
N GLU A 638 -57.73 23.84 60.92
CA GLU A 638 -57.20 23.75 62.29
C GLU A 638 -56.99 25.14 62.92
N LEU A 639 -56.40 26.08 62.17
CA LEU A 639 -56.19 27.46 62.63
C LEU A 639 -57.51 28.22 62.85
N THR A 640 -58.50 27.99 61.98
CA THR A 640 -59.84 28.60 62.11
C THR A 640 -60.56 28.11 63.36
N GLU A 641 -60.44 26.81 63.67
CA GLU A 641 -61.08 26.20 64.83
C GLU A 641 -60.40 26.59 66.16
N GLU A 642 -59.09 26.84 66.15
CA GLU A 642 -58.36 27.40 67.29
C GLU A 642 -58.78 28.86 67.57
N VAL A 643 -58.97 29.68 66.52
CA VAL A 643 -59.49 31.05 66.65
C VAL A 643 -60.92 31.04 67.22
N ASN A 644 -61.81 30.21 66.69
CA ASN A 644 -63.21 30.17 67.14
C ASN A 644 -63.31 29.81 68.64
N ARG A 645 -62.60 28.78 69.08
CA ARG A 645 -62.58 28.37 70.50
C ARG A 645 -62.10 29.47 71.44
N LEU A 646 -61.14 30.30 71.00
CA LEU A 646 -60.54 31.33 71.84
C LEU A 646 -61.50 32.50 72.12
N VAL A 647 -62.40 32.82 71.19
CA VAL A 647 -63.24 34.04 71.26
C VAL A 647 -64.69 33.74 71.64
N GLU A 648 -65.11 32.47 71.55
CA GLU A 648 -66.48 32.01 71.75
C GLU A 648 -67.14 32.51 73.05
N ASP A 649 -66.47 32.36 74.19
CA ASP A 649 -66.99 32.82 75.50
C ASP A 649 -67.26 34.33 75.53
N LYS A 650 -66.37 35.14 74.93
CA LYS A 650 -66.48 36.60 74.94
C LYS A 650 -67.50 37.12 73.92
N ILE A 651 -67.64 36.46 72.77
CA ILE A 651 -68.72 36.74 71.80
C ILE A 651 -70.09 36.43 72.43
N ASN A 652 -70.20 35.31 73.16
CA ASN A 652 -71.41 34.98 73.88
C ASN A 652 -71.74 36.04 74.94
N LYS A 653 -70.74 36.52 75.70
CA LYS A 653 -70.90 37.65 76.65
C LYS A 653 -71.34 38.94 75.96
N MET A 654 -70.76 39.29 74.81
CA MET A 654 -71.21 40.44 74.01
C MET A 654 -72.67 40.30 73.55
N THR A 655 -73.09 39.08 73.20
CA THR A 655 -74.46 38.79 72.75
C THR A 655 -75.46 38.95 73.90
N VAL A 656 -75.11 38.51 75.11
CA VAL A 656 -75.90 38.70 76.33
C VAL A 656 -76.00 40.18 76.69
N LEU A 657 -74.88 40.91 76.72
CA LEU A 657 -74.87 42.35 76.99
C LEU A 657 -75.72 43.16 75.99
N LEU A 658 -75.67 42.79 74.71
CA LEU A 658 -76.53 43.38 73.67
C LEU A 658 -78.02 43.13 73.91
N GLN A 659 -78.39 41.98 74.47
CA GLN A 659 -79.78 41.66 74.82
C GLN A 659 -80.24 42.43 76.05
N GLU A 660 -79.39 42.55 77.08
CA GLU A 660 -79.66 43.31 78.31
C GLU A 660 -79.82 44.81 78.05
N MET A 661 -78.97 45.40 77.20
CA MET A 661 -79.06 46.80 76.78
C MET A 661 -80.34 47.10 75.98
N LYS A 662 -80.86 46.13 75.23
CA LYS A 662 -82.15 46.26 74.51
C LYS A 662 -83.35 46.26 75.45
N ALA A 663 -83.23 45.67 76.65
CA ALA A 663 -84.33 45.54 77.61
C ALA A 663 -84.44 46.72 78.60
N CYS A 664 -83.34 47.40 78.95
CA CYS A 664 -83.31 48.53 79.89
C CYS A 664 -82.52 49.75 79.34
N PRO A 665 -83.19 50.82 78.86
CA PRO A 665 -82.54 51.99 78.25
C PRO A 665 -81.59 52.84 79.13
N PRO A 666 -81.79 53.02 80.45
CA PRO A 666 -80.91 53.88 81.25
C PRO A 666 -79.55 53.24 81.65
N LEU A 667 -79.27 51.99 81.23
CA LEU A 667 -77.96 51.33 81.36
C LEU A 667 -77.01 51.59 80.16
N GLY A 668 -77.43 52.42 79.20
CA GLY A 668 -76.84 52.54 77.87
C GLY A 668 -75.36 52.92 77.79
N GLU A 669 -74.86 53.80 78.67
CA GLU A 669 -73.48 54.31 78.55
C GLU A 669 -72.42 53.32 79.04
N LYS A 670 -72.61 52.73 80.23
CA LYS A 670 -71.69 51.69 80.77
C LYS A 670 -71.73 50.40 79.92
N GLY A 671 -72.89 50.02 79.39
CA GLY A 671 -73.03 48.85 78.52
C GLY A 671 -72.32 49.01 77.16
N LEU A 672 -72.39 50.19 76.54
CA LEU A 672 -71.67 50.49 75.29
C LEU A 672 -70.15 50.41 75.45
N ILE A 673 -69.62 50.93 76.57
CA ILE A 673 -68.19 50.88 76.90
C ILE A 673 -67.73 49.41 77.08
N GLN A 674 -68.51 48.58 77.77
CA GLN A 674 -68.21 47.14 77.91
C GLN A 674 -68.21 46.41 76.57
N LEU A 675 -69.17 46.71 75.70
CA LEU A 675 -69.28 46.09 74.38
C LEU A 675 -68.11 46.48 73.46
N GLN A 676 -67.77 47.77 73.42
CA GLN A 676 -66.62 48.27 72.66
C GLN A 676 -65.33 47.60 73.14
N ARG A 677 -65.13 47.49 74.45
CA ARG A 677 -63.94 46.85 75.02
C ARG A 677 -63.84 45.36 74.66
N LEU A 678 -64.95 44.61 74.78
CA LEU A 678 -64.99 43.20 74.41
C LEU A 678 -64.73 43.00 72.91
N ALA A 679 -65.25 43.87 72.04
CA ALA A 679 -64.99 43.82 70.60
C ALA A 679 -63.50 44.06 70.27
N ILE A 680 -62.88 45.05 70.90
CA ILE A 680 -61.45 45.33 70.75
C ILE A 680 -60.61 44.18 71.29
N TYR A 681 -60.95 43.66 72.48
CA TYR A 681 -60.31 42.50 73.07
C TYR A 681 -60.34 41.31 72.12
N CYS A 682 -61.50 40.94 71.57
CA CYS A 682 -61.64 39.80 70.66
C CYS A 682 -60.75 39.96 69.42
N LYS A 683 -60.78 41.15 68.80
CA LYS A 683 -59.98 41.46 67.62
C LYS A 683 -58.47 41.33 67.89
N ARG A 684 -58.00 41.88 69.01
CA ARG A 684 -56.58 41.92 69.34
C ARG A 684 -56.06 40.62 69.92
N ARG A 685 -56.91 39.86 70.61
CA ARG A 685 -56.58 38.51 71.08
C ARG A 685 -56.42 37.53 69.90
N CYS A 686 -57.26 37.64 68.86
CA CYS A 686 -57.05 36.94 67.59
C CYS A 686 -55.76 37.35 66.89
N GLU A 687 -55.46 38.66 66.86
CA GLU A 687 -54.22 39.16 66.27
C GLU A 687 -52.98 38.57 66.97
N LEU A 688 -52.98 38.50 68.31
CA LEU A 688 -51.91 37.88 69.09
C LEU A 688 -51.78 36.37 68.79
N LEU A 689 -52.89 35.64 68.65
CA LEU A 689 -52.87 34.21 68.29
C LEU A 689 -52.29 33.99 66.89
N ILE A 690 -52.75 34.74 65.89
CA ILE A 690 -52.27 34.59 64.50
C ILE A 690 -50.79 34.95 64.41
N LYS A 691 -50.37 36.06 65.06
CA LYS A 691 -48.96 36.45 65.09
C LYS A 691 -48.10 35.42 65.83
N SER A 692 -48.60 34.74 66.85
CA SER A 692 -47.87 33.67 67.55
C SER A 692 -47.53 32.47 66.65
N LYS A 693 -48.34 32.19 65.61
CA LYS A 693 -48.07 31.11 64.64
C LYS A 693 -47.10 31.54 63.53
N GLN A 694 -46.84 32.85 63.39
CA GLN A 694 -45.96 33.41 62.35
C GLN A 694 -44.62 33.92 62.89
N GLN A 695 -44.58 34.39 64.14
CA GLN A 695 -43.43 35.07 64.77
C GLN A 695 -43.24 34.60 66.22
N GLY A 696 -41.98 34.55 66.68
CA GLY A 696 -41.65 34.01 68.01
C GLY A 696 -41.80 34.98 69.20
N LEU A 697 -41.66 36.29 68.98
CA LEU A 697 -41.62 37.30 70.06
C LEU A 697 -42.50 38.52 69.73
N CYS A 698 -43.27 38.99 70.70
CA CYS A 698 -44.11 40.17 70.65
C CYS A 698 -43.31 41.43 71.06
N PRO A 699 -43.18 42.44 70.20
CA PRO A 699 -42.47 43.68 70.54
C PRO A 699 -43.14 44.48 71.68
N PRO A 700 -42.38 45.16 72.55
CA PRO A 700 -42.94 45.96 73.66
C PRO A 700 -43.86 47.09 73.20
N ALA A 701 -43.53 47.71 72.05
CA ALA A 701 -44.34 48.77 71.44
C ALA A 701 -45.70 48.24 70.95
N ASP A 702 -45.73 47.02 70.40
CA ASP A 702 -46.97 46.36 69.97
C ASP A 702 -47.84 46.03 71.18
N LEU A 703 -47.28 45.46 72.25
CA LEU A 703 -48.04 45.16 73.47
C LEU A 703 -48.61 46.42 74.13
N SER A 704 -47.82 47.50 74.20
CA SER A 704 -48.26 48.78 74.74
C SER A 704 -49.44 49.34 73.94
N ARG A 705 -49.32 49.34 72.59
CA ARG A 705 -50.40 49.74 71.69
C ARG A 705 -51.67 48.92 71.91
N LEU A 706 -51.56 47.60 72.05
CA LEU A 706 -52.73 46.75 72.25
C LEU A 706 -53.46 47.08 73.56
N ILE A 707 -52.71 47.32 74.65
CA ILE A 707 -53.28 47.64 75.97
C ILE A 707 -53.89 49.05 75.97
N ASP A 708 -53.22 50.03 75.34
CA ASP A 708 -53.77 51.38 75.16
C ASP A 708 -55.07 51.36 74.34
N GLU A 709 -55.17 50.47 73.35
CA GLU A 709 -56.39 50.29 72.56
C GLU A 709 -57.56 49.69 73.33
N ILE A 710 -57.33 48.82 74.34
CA ILE A 710 -58.40 48.40 75.26
C ILE A 710 -58.90 49.60 76.08
N ASN A 711 -57.99 50.49 76.46
CA ASN A 711 -58.27 51.63 77.34
C ASN A 711 -58.95 52.82 76.62
N LEU A 712 -58.86 52.87 75.28
CA LEU A 712 -59.41 53.93 74.44
C LEU A 712 -60.91 54.17 74.72
N GLY A 713 -61.22 55.31 75.36
CA GLY A 713 -62.59 55.81 75.55
C GLY A 713 -63.27 55.46 76.88
N THR A 714 -62.57 54.87 77.86
CA THR A 714 -63.19 54.46 79.14
C THR A 714 -63.00 55.51 80.24
N PHE A 715 -61.77 55.91 80.59
CA PHE A 715 -61.48 56.97 81.59
C PHE A 715 -60.12 57.63 81.33
N SER A 716 -60.00 58.95 81.45
CA SER A 716 -58.73 59.69 81.27
C SER A 716 -57.70 59.47 82.38
N GLY A 717 -58.08 58.80 83.47
CA GLY A 717 -57.26 58.54 84.65
C GLY A 717 -56.48 57.22 84.64
N TYR A 718 -56.58 56.40 83.58
CA TYR A 718 -55.88 55.11 83.50
C TYR A 718 -54.62 55.21 82.65
N GLN A 719 -53.45 54.89 83.22
CA GLN A 719 -52.16 54.96 82.54
C GLN A 719 -51.45 53.59 82.54
N PHE A 720 -50.96 53.16 81.38
CA PHE A 720 -50.15 51.95 81.23
C PHE A 720 -48.70 52.32 80.89
N PHE A 721 -47.75 51.78 81.66
CA PHE A 721 -46.31 51.97 81.43
C PHE A 721 -45.64 50.63 81.15
N CYS A 722 -45.03 50.52 79.98
CA CYS A 722 -44.23 49.36 79.59
C CYS A 722 -42.75 49.63 79.86
N GLY A 723 -42.17 48.95 80.85
CA GLY A 723 -40.75 49.01 81.22
C GLY A 723 -39.95 47.81 80.68
N LEU A 724 -40.35 47.24 79.54
CA LEU A 724 -39.65 46.12 78.90
C LEU A 724 -38.66 46.63 77.85
N GLU A 725 -37.41 46.15 77.91
CA GLU A 725 -36.36 46.51 76.93
C GLU A 725 -36.36 45.61 75.68
N ALA A 726 -36.89 44.37 75.79
CA ALA A 726 -36.94 43.40 74.71
C ALA A 726 -38.34 42.79 74.55
N GLY A 727 -38.62 42.21 73.38
CA GLY A 727 -39.89 41.53 73.12
C GLY A 727 -40.07 40.27 73.95
N ILE A 728 -41.32 39.95 74.27
CA ILE A 728 -41.68 38.79 75.11
C ILE A 728 -42.43 37.73 74.28
N PRO A 729 -42.42 36.44 74.67
CA PRO A 729 -43.20 35.42 73.96
C PRO A 729 -44.67 35.80 73.82
N PHE A 730 -45.27 35.53 72.66
CA PHE A 730 -46.69 35.83 72.41
C PHE A 730 -47.66 35.20 73.43
N PRO A 731 -47.44 33.98 73.97
CA PRO A 731 -48.25 33.45 75.07
C PRO A 731 -48.20 34.31 76.34
N ALA A 732 -47.02 34.84 76.71
CA ALA A 732 -46.86 35.75 77.82
C ALA A 732 -47.53 37.12 77.54
N ALA A 733 -47.38 37.66 76.33
CA ALA A 733 -48.07 38.89 75.91
C ALA A 733 -49.59 38.76 75.95
N ALA A 734 -50.11 37.63 75.49
CA ALA A 734 -51.51 37.25 75.57
C ALA A 734 -52.02 37.21 77.02
N GLN A 735 -51.21 36.72 77.94
CA GLN A 735 -51.55 36.64 79.36
C GLN A 735 -51.57 38.00 80.04
N VAL A 736 -50.58 38.85 79.74
CA VAL A 736 -50.58 40.26 80.18
C VAL A 736 -51.85 40.95 79.68
N TYR A 737 -52.20 40.74 78.41
CA TYR A 737 -53.39 41.32 77.80
C TYR A 737 -54.70 40.85 78.47
N GLU A 738 -54.79 39.56 78.81
CA GLU A 738 -55.94 38.99 79.56
C GLU A 738 -56.08 39.62 80.95
N LEU A 739 -54.96 39.71 81.69
CA LEU A 739 -54.93 40.29 83.03
C LEU A 739 -55.34 41.76 82.97
N CYS A 740 -54.74 42.55 82.07
CA CYS A 740 -55.15 43.95 81.88
C CYS A 740 -56.65 44.07 81.57
N HIS A 741 -57.19 43.24 80.67
CA HIS A 741 -58.64 43.24 80.38
C HIS A 741 -59.49 42.94 81.63
N LEU A 742 -59.13 41.93 82.41
CA LEU A 742 -59.84 41.56 83.65
C LEU A 742 -59.82 42.70 84.69
N PHE A 743 -58.69 43.38 84.82
CA PHE A 743 -58.54 44.53 85.71
C PHE A 743 -59.36 45.74 85.25
N TYR A 744 -59.38 46.04 83.94
CA TYR A 744 -60.25 47.09 83.40
C TYR A 744 -61.74 46.75 83.56
N GLU A 745 -62.11 45.47 83.44
CA GLU A 745 -63.47 45.00 83.70
C GLU A 745 -63.88 45.21 85.16
N TRP A 746 -63.00 44.85 86.08
CA TRP A 746 -63.20 45.11 87.48
C TRP A 746 -63.29 46.61 87.81
N ALA A 747 -62.35 47.42 87.31
CA ALA A 747 -62.30 48.86 87.58
C ALA A 747 -63.58 49.59 87.12
N LEU A 748 -64.16 49.17 85.99
CA LEU A 748 -65.46 49.68 85.51
C LEU A 748 -66.65 49.22 86.37
N THR A 749 -66.57 48.06 87.00
CA THR A 749 -67.64 47.54 87.87
C THR A 749 -67.70 48.28 89.20
N GLU A 750 -66.53 48.65 89.74
CA GLU A 750 -66.37 49.30 91.06
C GLU A 750 -66.22 50.83 90.99
N ASP A 751 -66.40 51.43 89.80
CA ASP A 751 -66.28 52.88 89.52
C ASP A 751 -64.96 53.53 90.00
N ILE A 752 -63.82 52.89 89.67
CA ILE A 752 -62.48 53.40 90.00
C ILE A 752 -62.09 54.55 89.05
N THR A 753 -61.68 55.70 89.61
CA THR A 753 -61.37 56.92 88.84
C THR A 753 -59.94 56.97 88.29
N THR A 754 -58.94 56.51 89.05
CA THR A 754 -57.51 56.54 88.67
C THR A 754 -56.83 55.20 88.92
N MET A 755 -56.10 54.71 87.91
CA MET A 755 -55.36 53.44 87.99
C MET A 755 -54.11 53.51 87.12
N THR A 756 -52.95 53.21 87.71
CA THR A 756 -51.69 53.11 86.97
C THR A 756 -51.25 51.65 86.92
N ILE A 757 -50.99 51.16 85.71
CA ILE A 757 -50.48 49.81 85.46
C ILE A 757 -49.04 49.95 84.97
N ARG A 758 -48.12 49.20 85.56
CA ARG A 758 -46.73 49.12 85.11
C ARG A 758 -46.35 47.68 84.86
N LEU A 759 -45.87 47.40 83.66
CA LEU A 759 -45.26 46.14 83.29
C LEU A 759 -43.74 46.28 83.33
N PHE A 760 -43.05 45.38 84.01
CA PHE A 760 -41.58 45.37 84.05
C PHE A 760 -41.07 43.93 84.22
N GLN A 761 -39.78 43.74 83.96
CA GLN A 761 -39.11 42.45 84.08
C GLN A 761 -37.98 42.56 85.10
N GLU A 762 -37.90 41.60 86.03
CA GLU A 762 -36.86 41.54 87.04
C GLU A 762 -36.38 40.09 87.19
N LYS A 763 -35.08 39.83 87.05
CA LYS A 763 -34.47 38.48 87.13
C LYS A 763 -35.15 37.42 86.24
N ASP A 764 -35.41 37.76 84.97
CA ASP A 764 -36.13 36.93 83.99
C ASP A 764 -37.60 36.60 84.32
N GLU A 765 -38.17 37.22 85.36
CA GLU A 765 -39.58 37.09 85.70
C GLU A 765 -40.34 38.37 85.32
N LEU A 766 -41.52 38.19 84.73
CA LEU A 766 -42.35 39.28 84.24
C LEU A 766 -43.36 39.68 85.33
N PHE A 767 -43.46 40.96 85.65
CA PHE A 767 -44.33 41.47 86.71
C PHE A 767 -45.26 42.56 86.20
N LEU A 768 -46.52 42.49 86.65
CA LEU A 768 -47.57 43.46 86.40
C LEU A 768 -47.93 44.12 87.73
N TYR A 769 -47.68 45.42 87.83
CA TYR A 769 -47.91 46.21 89.03
C TYR A 769 -49.05 47.18 88.79
N PHE A 770 -50.08 47.12 89.63
CA PHE A 770 -51.21 48.03 89.62
C PHE A 770 -51.13 48.94 90.85
N LEU A 771 -51.32 50.23 90.63
CA LEU A 771 -51.48 51.24 91.67
C LEU A 771 -52.86 51.86 91.48
N ILE A 772 -53.70 51.73 92.50
CA ILE A 772 -55.10 52.16 92.48
C ILE A 772 -55.32 53.15 93.63
N GLU A 773 -55.88 54.31 93.33
CA GLU A 773 -56.23 55.33 94.32
C GLU A 773 -57.66 55.06 94.82
N SER A 774 -57.83 54.84 96.13
CA SER A 774 -59.12 54.51 96.73
C SER A 774 -59.10 54.65 98.25
N ASP A 775 -60.06 55.39 98.79
CA ASP A 775 -60.31 55.54 100.23
C ASP A 775 -61.16 54.40 100.83
N ASN A 776 -61.55 53.39 100.03
CA ASN A 776 -62.63 52.45 100.37
C ASN A 776 -62.13 51.00 100.53
N SER A 777 -62.10 50.52 101.78
CA SER A 777 -61.69 49.14 102.12
C SER A 777 -62.53 48.03 101.47
N SER A 778 -63.76 48.33 101.03
CA SER A 778 -64.65 47.37 100.35
C SER A 778 -64.20 47.03 98.91
N GLN A 779 -63.64 47.98 98.18
CA GLN A 779 -63.16 47.78 96.79
C GLN A 779 -61.97 46.81 96.74
N ARG A 780 -61.12 46.84 97.77
CA ARG A 780 -60.00 45.88 97.93
C ARG A 780 -60.49 44.45 98.13
N GLN A 781 -61.52 44.23 98.94
CA GLN A 781 -62.10 42.89 99.16
C GLN A 781 -62.76 42.33 97.89
N SER A 782 -63.42 43.20 97.10
CA SER A 782 -63.96 42.83 95.78
C SER A 782 -62.86 42.35 94.84
N LEU A 783 -61.74 43.09 94.77
CA LEU A 783 -60.59 42.71 93.94
C LEU A 783 -59.93 41.42 94.42
N GLN A 784 -59.75 41.24 95.74
CA GLN A 784 -59.23 40.00 96.31
C GLN A 784 -60.11 38.81 95.95
N THR A 785 -61.44 38.97 96.03
CA THR A 785 -62.38 37.92 95.65
C THR A 785 -62.27 37.55 94.17
N LYS A 786 -62.09 38.56 93.30
CA LYS A 786 -61.96 38.37 91.84
C LYS A 786 -60.61 37.79 91.42
N LEU A 787 -59.57 37.99 92.23
CA LEU A 787 -58.20 37.48 92.01
C LEU A 787 -57.84 36.24 92.84
N ASN A 788 -58.78 35.67 93.61
CA ASN A 788 -58.54 34.45 94.41
C ASN A 788 -58.05 33.24 93.60
N MET A 789 -58.22 33.27 92.27
CA MET A 789 -57.77 32.24 91.35
C MET A 789 -56.37 32.48 90.77
N VAL A 790 -55.77 33.66 90.99
CA VAL A 790 -54.44 34.02 90.48
C VAL A 790 -53.39 33.77 91.58
N PRO A 791 -52.39 32.89 91.36
CA PRO A 791 -51.34 32.63 92.35
C PRO A 791 -50.33 33.80 92.46
N ASP A 792 -49.65 33.93 93.60
CA ASP A 792 -48.57 34.91 93.86
C ASP A 792 -48.99 36.40 93.77
N VAL A 793 -50.17 36.78 94.28
CA VAL A 793 -50.60 38.18 94.38
C VAL A 793 -50.11 38.82 95.67
N ASN A 794 -49.38 39.93 95.57
CA ASN A 794 -48.93 40.69 96.74
C ASN A 794 -49.66 42.04 96.83
N TYR A 795 -50.22 42.34 98.00
CA TYR A 795 -51.00 43.55 98.25
C TYR A 795 -50.28 44.45 99.25
N LYS A 796 -50.12 45.74 98.92
CA LYS A 796 -49.52 46.74 99.81
C LYS A 796 -50.42 47.96 99.96
N GLU A 797 -50.57 48.42 101.19
CA GLU A 797 -51.39 49.57 101.55
C GLU A 797 -50.54 50.84 101.63
N LEU A 798 -51.06 51.93 101.06
CA LEU A 798 -50.34 53.19 100.84
C LEU A 798 -51.23 54.39 101.25
N GLY A 799 -51.97 54.25 102.36
CA GLY A 799 -52.90 55.28 102.85
C GLY A 799 -54.12 55.37 101.93
N ASP A 800 -54.20 56.45 101.14
CA ASP A 800 -55.30 56.77 100.23
C ASP A 800 -55.21 55.98 98.89
N ALA A 801 -54.32 54.99 98.83
CA ALA A 801 -54.11 54.11 97.68
C ALA A 801 -53.69 52.71 98.12
N PHE A 802 -53.86 51.72 97.22
CA PHE A 802 -53.29 50.38 97.40
C PHE A 802 -52.63 49.90 96.10
N SER A 803 -51.64 49.01 96.25
CA SER A 803 -50.97 48.40 95.11
C SER A 803 -51.07 46.88 95.09
N VAL A 804 -51.10 46.34 93.87
CA VAL A 804 -51.18 44.91 93.56
C VAL A 804 -50.02 44.56 92.66
N LEU A 805 -49.15 43.66 93.11
CA LEU A 805 -48.10 43.10 92.29
C LEU A 805 -48.47 41.67 91.89
N LEU A 806 -48.50 41.41 90.60
CA LEU A 806 -48.72 40.10 90.01
C LEU A 806 -47.46 39.66 89.29
N ARG A 807 -47.03 38.43 89.56
CA ARG A 807 -46.12 37.75 88.65
C ARG A 807 -46.92 37.30 87.42
N VAL A 808 -46.32 37.31 86.23
CA VAL A 808 -46.89 36.80 84.98
C VAL A 808 -46.12 35.54 84.58
N ARG A 809 -46.84 34.44 84.35
CA ARG A 809 -46.37 33.10 84.00
C ARG A 809 -47.35 32.54 82.99
N GLU A 810 -46.87 31.75 82.04
CA GLU A 810 -47.72 31.05 81.08
C GLU A 810 -48.74 30.16 81.80
N GLY A 811 -50.03 30.29 81.46
CA GLY A 811 -51.12 29.43 81.94
C GLY A 811 -51.72 29.78 83.30
N MET A 812 -51.46 30.98 83.84
CA MET A 812 -52.03 31.48 85.10
C MET A 812 -53.54 31.79 85.15
N LEU A 813 -54.29 31.59 84.06
CA LEU A 813 -55.73 31.85 83.97
C LEU A 813 -56.43 30.73 83.19
#